data_AF-A0A8H4X4H2-F1
#
_entry.id   AF-A0A8H4X4H2-F1
#
_cell.length_a   1.000
_cell.length_b   1.000
_cell.length_c   1.000
_cell.angle_alpha   90.00
_cell.angle_beta   90.00
_cell.angle_gamma   90.00
#
_symmetry.space_group_name_H-M   'P 1'
#
loop_
_entity.id
_entity.type
_entity.pdbx_description
1 polymer ?
#
loop_
_entity_poly.entity_id
_entity_poly.type
_entity_poly.pdbx_seq_one_letter_code
_entity_poly.pdbx_strand_id
1 'polypeptide(L)'
;MTEPQLKKIRPLGKLEQLSAVAHHIDFFTNTGLSAHYSPTQPLPGFDLEETVYGALSQVLTQHPVLFAIPVISENEEPYWGRLASIDLEKVVSFIDRSRPCFTGDQTDDELDSLLERQHNTNFKAGYGTLPVWRLIILKDHDLSKGLTTSFIAHHSMTDGTGLQIFHDSFQKALCDIASSSTEQPVDRIVYSNDAPIAPSLEELHPLPIAKNALVSHNAELNEWRGSPIALPCVTRYKSLLLPSHMMGHFVQDCKKHRVAPTVALPSLVARLLYNNLPLTAEALTCNIPVSLRPDLPPKLVEGVMGNFIDAFKIQLLRSDLDQVSDDSSTGGTGIWNHAKKIQQATRKYFANASPSGELYANVAVLNLIPNIGAALAGSIGHPRGESFEVSNLGAFSQAKNVKGDAKPLWHRGKVLLSRCAYAGGAPLVICVLNNEEYVGFGFTWQDGSIEESIVQAVIDGIKTYFNAGTLASSRNRAGEREGKKTQDLDPKFQALTLAALSCLHTTTASAYPRQDASLCTEYDYIIVGAGASGLTVANRLSEDPAVTVLVIEAGDFDKNEDIVTIPGLAGGAIGTKYDWNLTYPATTSLNGRNVSIPLGKVVGGSTKLNRMVYDRGSKADYDRWAELGNSDWEWNTLLPYFKKNEKFTGPNADIKQEYGITTDPSAHGSSGFIHSSYSPFFWPTTKSIVKATEELDINIAFDQANGGAIGGYFCPHNLNPKTLVRSSAQDYYSAVSQRKNLQLLPGNQVTRIRTSKNGSSVRATGVEFAKNKESTKKTVKAKKEVILAAGAIHTPQILQVSGIGDSALLSSIDVPVVVDLPAVGQNFHDHVLLSVVGTINAPIQTSNLTSNATFAAEARAEYDQQKKGPYTSPTGDFLLFLPLSNYTSSASDIYKQAASQDGSKFLPSGTPAEVVKGYKKQQKVLNEKLLDTKSAILEIIWADGTSVLGLQHPYSRGSVKAKSSNIFDYPDANPEFLKNPLDIAILTEGVRFARKLSGAPSIKTLNPFEIVPGANVTSDSDIEQFIRNSASTLFHPAGSCKIGSRSDGGVVDEKLRVYGVKGLRIVDASVIPLLPATHTMTTVYAVAEKAADLIKRG
;
A
#
# COMPACT_ATOMS: atom_id res chain seq x y z
N MET A 1 24.66 -26.43 13.93
CA MET A 1 26.04 -25.90 14.02
C MET A 1 26.05 -24.90 15.17
N THR A 2 27.04 -24.92 16.06
CA THR A 2 27.20 -23.86 17.08
C THR A 2 27.36 -22.51 16.38
N GLU A 3 26.56 -21.52 16.75
CA GLU A 3 26.60 -20.19 16.12
C GLU A 3 27.99 -19.56 16.29
N PRO A 4 28.60 -19.05 15.21
CA PRO A 4 29.89 -18.36 15.30
C PRO A 4 29.74 -17.05 16.09
N GLN A 5 30.69 -16.74 16.98
CA GLN A 5 30.74 -15.48 17.72
C GLN A 5 31.16 -14.31 16.81
N LEU A 6 30.26 -13.88 15.93
CA LEU A 6 30.45 -12.76 15.02
C LEU A 6 29.95 -11.47 15.67
N LYS A 7 30.68 -10.36 15.46
CA LYS A 7 30.18 -9.03 15.86
C LYS A 7 28.96 -8.70 14.99
N LYS A 8 27.79 -8.54 15.61
CA LYS A 8 26.54 -8.13 14.96
C LYS A 8 26.67 -6.71 14.41
N ILE A 9 26.37 -6.52 13.12
CA ILE A 9 26.44 -5.23 12.42
C ILE A 9 25.06 -4.55 12.44
N ARG A 10 24.06 -5.17 11.79
CA ARG A 10 22.64 -4.73 11.74
C ARG A 10 21.73 -5.91 11.35
N PRO A 11 20.40 -5.84 11.56
CA PRO A 11 19.45 -6.81 11.01
C PRO A 11 19.51 -6.91 9.48
N LEU A 12 19.11 -8.06 8.91
CA LEU A 12 18.94 -8.22 7.46
C LEU A 12 17.64 -7.53 7.01
N GLY A 13 17.69 -6.78 5.91
CA GLY A 13 16.49 -6.34 5.19
C GLY A 13 15.73 -7.52 4.59
N LYS A 14 14.46 -7.38 4.22
CA LYS A 14 13.63 -8.51 3.74
C LYS A 14 14.15 -9.12 2.44
N LEU A 15 14.67 -8.32 1.53
CA LEU A 15 15.30 -8.84 0.31
C LEU A 15 16.61 -9.59 0.61
N GLU A 16 17.37 -9.12 1.60
CA GLU A 16 18.58 -9.79 2.09
C GLU A 16 18.23 -11.11 2.78
N GLN A 17 17.15 -11.13 3.59
CA GLN A 17 16.59 -12.33 4.21
C GLN A 17 16.14 -13.34 3.15
N LEU A 18 15.41 -12.91 2.11
CA LEU A 18 14.99 -13.80 1.02
C LEU A 18 16.17 -14.52 0.39
N SER A 19 17.21 -13.78 0.02
CA SER A 19 18.42 -14.36 -0.57
C SER A 19 19.17 -15.28 0.41
N ALA A 20 19.31 -14.88 1.68
CA ALA A 20 20.00 -15.66 2.70
C ALA A 20 19.26 -16.98 2.99
N VAL A 21 17.95 -16.93 3.14
CA VAL A 21 17.12 -18.10 3.39
C VAL A 21 17.10 -19.01 2.17
N ALA A 22 16.92 -18.47 0.96
CA ALA A 22 16.96 -19.26 -0.28
C ALA A 22 18.28 -20.01 -0.45
N HIS A 23 19.41 -19.38 -0.12
CA HIS A 23 20.72 -20.06 -0.08
C HIS A 23 20.79 -21.11 1.04
N HIS A 24 20.26 -20.80 2.23
CA HIS A 24 20.25 -21.74 3.35
C HIS A 24 19.52 -23.05 3.03
N ILE A 25 18.42 -22.99 2.27
CA ILE A 25 17.63 -24.16 1.85
C ILE A 25 17.97 -24.68 0.44
N ASP A 26 19.07 -24.22 -0.15
CA ASP A 26 19.58 -24.66 -1.47
C ASP A 26 18.63 -24.41 -2.66
N PHE A 27 17.80 -23.36 -2.63
CA PHE A 27 16.92 -22.96 -3.74
C PHE A 27 17.64 -22.17 -4.84
N PHE A 28 18.70 -21.48 -4.46
CA PHE A 28 19.58 -20.67 -5.30
C PHE A 28 20.80 -20.34 -4.45
N THR A 29 22.02 -20.46 -4.99
CA THR A 29 23.22 -20.25 -4.18
C THR A 29 23.83 -18.86 -4.44
N ASN A 30 24.33 -18.64 -5.65
CA ASN A 30 25.32 -17.58 -5.90
C ASN A 30 25.00 -16.74 -7.14
N THR A 31 25.52 -15.52 -7.14
CA THR A 31 25.62 -14.65 -8.31
C THR A 31 27.09 -14.38 -8.61
N GLY A 32 27.43 -14.05 -9.84
CA GLY A 32 28.81 -13.80 -10.22
C GLY A 32 28.95 -12.88 -11.42
N LEU A 33 30.04 -12.12 -11.44
CA LEU A 33 30.49 -11.39 -12.61
C LEU A 33 31.89 -11.86 -12.96
N SER A 34 32.09 -12.15 -14.25
CA SER A 34 33.39 -12.48 -14.79
C SER A 34 33.86 -11.37 -15.72
N ALA A 35 35.11 -10.96 -15.57
CA ALA A 35 35.74 -9.95 -16.40
C ALA A 35 37.14 -10.40 -16.82
N HIS A 36 37.43 -10.27 -18.12
CA HIS A 36 38.75 -10.47 -18.67
C HIS A 36 39.54 -9.16 -18.66
N TYR A 37 40.75 -9.18 -18.10
CA TYR A 37 41.65 -8.05 -18.00
C TYR A 37 42.93 -8.32 -18.78
N SER A 38 43.27 -7.46 -19.73
CA SER A 38 44.48 -7.55 -20.54
C SER A 38 45.37 -6.31 -20.33
N PRO A 39 46.69 -6.47 -20.18
CA PRO A 39 47.57 -5.31 -20.02
C PRO A 39 47.68 -4.52 -21.34
N THR A 40 47.66 -3.19 -21.28
CA THR A 40 47.78 -2.32 -22.47
C THR A 40 49.22 -2.13 -22.94
N GLN A 41 50.20 -2.54 -22.13
CA GLN A 41 51.62 -2.54 -22.42
C GLN A 41 52.29 -3.74 -21.72
N PRO A 42 53.46 -4.22 -22.18
CA PRO A 42 54.18 -5.30 -21.50
C PRO A 42 54.47 -4.95 -20.03
N LEU A 43 54.35 -5.94 -19.14
CA LEU A 43 54.62 -5.80 -17.71
C LEU A 43 55.86 -6.64 -17.32
N PRO A 44 57.10 -6.12 -17.43
CA PRO A 44 58.31 -6.86 -17.08
C PRO A 44 58.44 -7.02 -15.56
N GLY A 45 58.77 -8.23 -15.08
CA GLY A 45 58.93 -8.51 -13.65
C GLY A 45 57.62 -8.63 -12.86
N PHE A 46 56.49 -8.80 -13.57
CA PHE A 46 55.15 -8.84 -12.98
C PHE A 46 54.85 -10.15 -12.25
N ASP A 47 54.67 -10.07 -10.94
CA ASP A 47 54.08 -11.15 -10.13
C ASP A 47 52.55 -10.99 -10.12
N LEU A 48 51.87 -11.91 -10.80
CA LEU A 48 50.41 -11.91 -10.91
C LEU A 48 49.75 -12.13 -9.55
N GLU A 49 50.28 -13.05 -8.74
CA GLU A 49 49.64 -13.41 -7.47
C GLU A 49 49.75 -12.25 -6.48
N GLU A 50 50.95 -11.66 -6.33
CA GLU A 50 51.13 -10.47 -5.49
C GLU A 50 50.28 -9.29 -5.96
N THR A 51 50.16 -9.10 -7.28
CA THR A 51 49.32 -8.02 -7.82
C THR A 51 47.85 -8.24 -7.50
N VAL A 52 47.34 -9.46 -7.68
CA VAL A 52 45.93 -9.80 -7.38
C VAL A 52 45.65 -9.66 -5.88
N TYR A 53 46.54 -10.17 -5.03
CA TYR A 53 46.40 -10.04 -3.58
C TYR A 53 46.46 -8.57 -3.15
N GLY A 54 47.39 -7.78 -3.68
CA GLY A 54 47.51 -6.36 -3.40
C GLY A 54 46.27 -5.57 -3.83
N ALA A 55 45.77 -5.85 -5.04
CA ALA A 55 44.56 -5.22 -5.55
C ALA A 55 43.34 -5.58 -4.71
N LEU A 56 43.15 -6.87 -4.38
CA LEU A 56 42.04 -7.32 -3.55
C LEU A 56 42.13 -6.74 -2.13
N SER A 57 43.32 -6.64 -1.54
CA SER A 57 43.52 -6.00 -0.25
C SER A 57 43.03 -4.54 -0.26
N GLN A 58 43.37 -3.77 -1.30
CA GLN A 58 42.85 -2.41 -1.47
C GLN A 58 41.32 -2.39 -1.62
N VAL A 59 40.73 -3.29 -2.41
CA VAL A 59 39.27 -3.39 -2.59
C VAL A 59 38.57 -3.70 -1.26
N LEU A 60 39.11 -4.59 -0.43
CA LEU A 60 38.55 -4.93 0.87
C LEU A 60 38.49 -3.73 1.82
N THR A 61 39.50 -2.85 1.79
CA THR A 61 39.47 -1.63 2.59
C THR A 61 38.41 -0.61 2.15
N GLN A 62 38.02 -0.65 0.86
CA GLN A 62 37.02 0.26 0.28
C GLN A 62 35.58 -0.22 0.48
N HIS A 63 35.36 -1.53 0.60
CA HIS A 63 34.03 -2.14 0.62
C HIS A 63 33.80 -2.97 1.88
N PRO A 64 33.35 -2.34 3.00
CA PRO A 64 33.15 -3.02 4.29
C PRO A 64 32.19 -4.21 4.24
N VAL A 65 31.26 -4.23 3.27
CA VAL A 65 30.30 -5.34 3.09
C VAL A 65 31.00 -6.67 2.76
N LEU A 66 32.22 -6.64 2.23
CA LEU A 66 32.99 -7.86 1.93
C LEU A 66 33.43 -8.61 3.20
N PHE A 67 33.40 -7.97 4.38
CA PHE A 67 33.60 -8.62 5.68
C PHE A 67 32.30 -9.11 6.34
N ALA A 68 31.15 -8.87 5.72
CA ALA A 68 29.84 -9.19 6.28
C ALA A 68 29.35 -10.57 5.80
N ILE A 69 28.77 -11.34 6.72
CA ILE A 69 28.12 -12.62 6.42
C ILE A 69 26.70 -12.66 7.00
N PRO A 70 25.70 -13.16 6.26
CA PRO A 70 24.34 -13.23 6.76
C PRO A 70 24.21 -14.35 7.80
N VAL A 71 23.58 -14.04 8.93
CA VAL A 71 23.30 -14.97 10.03
C VAL A 71 21.81 -15.22 10.12
N ILE A 72 21.44 -16.49 10.01
CA ILE A 72 20.07 -16.98 10.12
C ILE A 72 20.02 -17.88 11.35
N SER A 73 19.19 -17.50 12.32
CA SER A 73 18.96 -18.25 13.56
C SER A 73 17.47 -18.58 13.66
N GLU A 74 17.15 -19.70 14.33
CA GLU A 74 15.76 -20.06 14.61
C GLU A 74 15.16 -19.22 15.76
N ASN A 75 16.01 -18.67 16.63
CA ASN A 75 15.61 -17.99 17.87
C ASN A 75 15.86 -16.49 17.88
N GLU A 76 16.56 -15.96 16.88
CA GLU A 76 16.87 -14.54 16.75
C GLU A 76 16.55 -14.00 15.35
N GLU A 77 16.26 -12.70 15.27
CA GLU A 77 16.09 -12.02 13.99
C GLU A 77 17.36 -12.11 13.12
N PRO A 78 17.26 -12.51 11.83
CA PRO A 78 18.41 -12.63 10.95
C PRO A 78 19.20 -11.31 10.85
N TYR A 79 20.53 -11.41 10.88
CA TYR A 79 21.40 -10.23 10.93
C TYR A 79 22.69 -10.39 10.12
N TRP A 80 23.37 -9.29 9.84
CA TRP A 80 24.73 -9.29 9.30
C TRP A 80 25.76 -9.43 10.42
N GLY A 81 26.56 -10.49 10.39
CA GLY A 81 27.74 -10.67 11.25
C GLY A 81 29.02 -10.22 10.56
N ARG A 82 30.01 -9.75 11.33
CA ARG A 82 31.32 -9.29 10.83
C ARG A 82 32.43 -10.30 11.09
N LEU A 83 33.19 -10.62 10.05
CA LEU A 83 34.47 -11.30 10.17
C LEU A 83 35.54 -10.34 10.69
N ALA A 84 36.40 -10.80 11.61
CA ALA A 84 37.48 -9.97 12.15
C ALA A 84 38.60 -9.72 11.12
N SER A 85 38.85 -10.69 10.25
CA SER A 85 39.82 -10.62 9.18
C SER A 85 39.46 -11.58 8.04
N ILE A 86 40.09 -11.39 6.89
CA ILE A 86 39.98 -12.26 5.72
C ILE A 86 41.40 -12.67 5.32
N ASP A 87 41.60 -13.98 5.20
CA ASP A 87 42.81 -14.60 4.69
C ASP A 87 42.68 -14.75 3.17
N LEU A 88 43.46 -13.97 2.43
CA LEU A 88 43.36 -13.88 0.97
C LEU A 88 43.64 -15.22 0.29
N GLU A 89 44.51 -16.06 0.85
CA GLU A 89 44.88 -17.37 0.27
C GLU A 89 43.73 -18.38 0.35
N LYS A 90 42.74 -18.14 1.22
CA LYS A 90 41.55 -19.00 1.37
C LYS A 90 40.38 -18.59 0.49
N VAL A 91 40.40 -17.37 -0.04
CA VAL A 91 39.27 -16.78 -0.79
C VAL A 91 39.59 -16.47 -2.24
N VAL A 92 40.88 -16.52 -2.61
CA VAL A 92 41.35 -16.44 -3.99
C VAL A 92 41.78 -17.83 -4.47
N SER A 93 41.38 -18.20 -5.68
CA SER A 93 41.83 -19.45 -6.31
C SER A 93 42.41 -19.15 -7.69
N PHE A 94 43.62 -19.63 -7.93
CA PHE A 94 44.28 -19.53 -9.24
C PHE A 94 44.12 -20.85 -9.99
N ILE A 95 43.61 -20.78 -11.22
CA ILE A 95 43.37 -21.93 -12.09
C ILE A 95 44.06 -21.63 -13.42
N ASP A 96 44.95 -22.52 -13.86
CA ASP A 96 45.56 -22.41 -15.18
C ASP A 96 44.57 -22.87 -16.26
N ARG A 97 44.35 -22.01 -17.27
CA ARG A 97 43.49 -22.37 -18.40
C ARG A 97 44.09 -23.53 -19.18
N SER A 98 43.25 -24.47 -19.57
CA SER A 98 43.65 -25.55 -20.49
C SER A 98 43.88 -25.06 -21.93
N ARG A 99 43.26 -23.93 -22.29
CA ARG A 99 43.35 -23.29 -23.61
C ARG A 99 43.34 -21.76 -23.47
N PRO A 100 44.09 -21.00 -24.28
CA PRO A 100 44.07 -19.54 -24.22
C PRO A 100 42.66 -18.97 -24.44
N CYS A 101 42.34 -17.86 -23.77
CA CYS A 101 41.11 -17.10 -23.99
C CYS A 101 40.99 -16.69 -25.47
N PHE A 102 39.98 -17.20 -26.18
CA PHE A 102 39.80 -16.95 -27.61
C PHE A 102 39.48 -15.48 -27.91
N THR A 103 40.03 -14.94 -29.00
CA THR A 103 39.61 -13.65 -29.58
C THR A 103 38.54 -13.91 -30.66
N GLY A 104 37.26 -13.69 -30.35
CA GLY A 104 36.15 -13.97 -31.30
C GLY A 104 34.80 -14.32 -30.65
N ASP A 105 33.88 -14.87 -31.44
CA ASP A 105 32.50 -15.26 -31.12
C ASP A 105 32.35 -16.72 -30.60
N GLN A 106 33.46 -17.32 -30.14
CA GLN A 106 33.49 -18.68 -29.60
C GLN A 106 33.08 -18.72 -28.13
N THR A 107 32.40 -19.80 -27.72
CA THR A 107 32.01 -20.07 -26.33
C THR A 107 33.25 -20.38 -25.48
N ASP A 108 33.28 -19.86 -24.25
CA ASP A 108 34.35 -20.16 -23.29
C ASP A 108 33.89 -21.32 -22.38
N ASP A 109 33.93 -22.54 -22.92
CA ASP A 109 33.39 -23.74 -22.25
C ASP A 109 34.06 -24.01 -20.88
N GLU A 110 35.31 -23.57 -20.70
CA GLU A 110 36.04 -23.69 -19.43
C GLU A 110 35.49 -22.70 -18.39
N LEU A 111 35.21 -21.46 -18.79
CA LEU A 111 34.52 -20.48 -17.95
C LEU A 111 33.08 -20.90 -17.65
N ASP A 112 32.35 -21.44 -18.63
CA ASP A 112 30.98 -21.95 -18.44
C ASP A 112 30.97 -23.09 -17.41
N SER A 113 31.89 -24.06 -17.55
CA SER A 113 32.03 -25.18 -16.61
C SER A 113 32.47 -24.72 -15.22
N LEU A 114 33.28 -23.66 -15.14
CA LEU A 114 33.63 -23.03 -13.88
C LEU A 114 32.38 -22.41 -13.24
N LEU A 115 31.66 -21.56 -13.96
CA LEU A 115 30.48 -20.86 -13.46
C LEU A 115 29.37 -21.84 -13.06
N GLU A 116 29.13 -22.90 -13.84
CA GLU A 116 28.21 -23.98 -13.45
C GLU A 116 28.60 -24.59 -12.09
N ARG A 117 29.85 -24.98 -11.91
CA ARG A 117 30.33 -25.51 -10.62
C ARG A 117 30.18 -24.50 -9.49
N GLN A 118 30.52 -23.24 -9.75
CA GLN A 118 30.41 -22.18 -8.75
C GLN A 118 28.97 -21.89 -8.37
N HIS A 119 28.01 -21.98 -9.30
CA HIS A 119 26.58 -21.90 -9.05
C HIS A 119 26.02 -23.11 -8.28
N ASN A 120 26.76 -24.21 -8.21
CA ASN A 120 26.40 -25.38 -7.40
C ASN A 120 27.24 -25.53 -6.12
N THR A 121 28.15 -24.59 -5.83
CA THR A 121 29.01 -24.62 -4.64
C THR A 121 28.53 -23.56 -3.64
N ASN A 122 27.79 -23.95 -2.61
CA ASN A 122 27.31 -23.00 -1.58
C ASN A 122 28.45 -22.44 -0.69
N PHE A 123 28.14 -21.45 0.14
CA PHE A 123 29.06 -20.87 1.14
C PHE A 123 28.91 -21.49 2.54
N LYS A 124 28.30 -22.68 2.66
CA LYS A 124 28.08 -23.32 3.97
C LYS A 124 29.39 -23.90 4.54
N ALA A 125 30.29 -24.35 3.66
CA ALA A 125 31.63 -24.79 4.05
C ALA A 125 32.48 -23.58 4.48
N GLY A 126 32.93 -23.55 5.73
CA GLY A 126 33.66 -22.41 6.30
C GLY A 126 32.77 -21.26 6.77
N TYR A 127 31.46 -21.50 6.93
CA TYR A 127 30.53 -20.50 7.47
C TYR A 127 30.99 -19.99 8.84
N GLY A 128 30.99 -18.66 9.03
CA GLY A 128 31.47 -18.02 10.26
C GLY A 128 32.98 -17.77 10.32
N THR A 129 33.77 -18.34 9.39
CA THR A 129 35.23 -18.17 9.34
C THR A 129 35.76 -17.70 7.99
N LEU A 130 34.99 -17.89 6.92
CA LEU A 130 35.25 -17.39 5.57
C LEU A 130 34.13 -16.43 5.12
N PRO A 131 34.43 -15.48 4.23
CA PRO A 131 33.42 -14.60 3.66
C PRO A 131 32.46 -15.36 2.74
N VAL A 132 31.29 -14.76 2.50
CA VAL A 132 30.28 -15.28 1.56
C VAL A 132 30.51 -14.82 0.12
N TRP A 133 31.78 -14.70 -0.26
CA TRP A 133 32.25 -14.45 -1.61
C TRP A 133 33.60 -15.14 -1.83
N ARG A 134 33.99 -15.31 -3.09
CA ARG A 134 35.30 -15.82 -3.50
C ARG A 134 35.69 -15.27 -4.86
N LEU A 135 36.99 -15.13 -5.09
CA LEU A 135 37.57 -14.63 -6.32
C LEU A 135 38.33 -15.76 -7.02
N ILE A 136 38.00 -16.04 -8.28
CA ILE A 136 38.66 -17.08 -9.06
C ILE A 136 39.39 -16.43 -10.23
N ILE A 137 40.68 -16.70 -10.32
CA ILE A 137 41.58 -16.18 -11.36
C ILE A 137 41.89 -17.31 -12.32
N LEU A 138 41.36 -17.22 -13.54
CA LEU A 138 41.75 -18.07 -14.66
C LEU A 138 42.96 -17.43 -15.35
N LYS A 139 44.11 -18.06 -15.21
CA LYS A 139 45.40 -17.63 -15.76
C LYS A 139 45.53 -18.10 -17.21
N ASP A 140 45.77 -17.18 -18.12
CA ASP A 140 46.25 -17.54 -19.46
C ASP A 140 47.75 -17.91 -19.37
N HIS A 141 48.18 -18.92 -20.14
CA HIS A 141 49.59 -19.36 -20.20
C HIS A 141 50.57 -18.25 -20.64
N ASP A 142 50.04 -17.22 -21.29
CA ASP A 142 50.77 -16.04 -21.72
C ASP A 142 50.10 -14.82 -21.07
N LEU A 143 50.71 -14.29 -20.00
CA LEU A 143 50.18 -13.15 -19.25
C LEU A 143 50.08 -11.87 -20.09
N SER A 144 50.76 -11.79 -21.25
CA SER A 144 50.53 -10.71 -22.21
C SER A 144 49.12 -10.73 -22.81
N LYS A 145 48.43 -11.88 -22.72
CA LYS A 145 47.04 -12.06 -23.13
C LYS A 145 46.03 -11.78 -22.02
N GLY A 146 46.48 -11.54 -20.80
CA GLY A 146 45.62 -11.14 -19.67
C GLY A 146 45.24 -12.26 -18.71
N LEU A 147 44.20 -11.99 -17.91
CA LEU A 147 43.65 -12.88 -16.90
C LEU A 147 42.12 -12.75 -16.87
N THR A 148 41.40 -13.82 -16.56
CA THR A 148 39.94 -13.74 -16.33
C THR A 148 39.65 -13.88 -14.86
N THR A 149 39.01 -12.88 -14.28
CA THR A 149 38.54 -12.93 -12.89
C THR A 149 37.06 -13.27 -12.86
N SER A 150 36.66 -14.12 -11.92
CA SER A 150 35.25 -14.38 -11.61
C SER A 150 35.03 -14.10 -10.13
N PHE A 151 34.32 -13.02 -9.83
CA PHE A 151 33.90 -12.69 -8.47
C PHE A 151 32.54 -13.33 -8.22
N ILE A 152 32.52 -14.36 -7.37
CA ILE A 152 31.32 -15.13 -7.01
C ILE A 152 30.88 -14.69 -5.62
N ALA A 153 29.62 -14.28 -5.48
CA ALA A 153 29.10 -13.68 -4.26
C ALA A 153 27.73 -14.24 -3.89
N HIS A 154 27.45 -14.24 -2.59
CA HIS A 154 26.13 -14.49 -2.06
C HIS A 154 25.19 -13.31 -2.38
N HIS A 155 24.00 -13.59 -2.90
CA HIS A 155 23.11 -12.55 -3.45
C HIS A 155 22.49 -11.63 -2.39
N SER A 156 22.48 -12.01 -1.11
CA SER A 156 22.11 -11.07 -0.05
C SER A 156 23.09 -9.91 0.07
N MET A 157 24.36 -10.11 -0.31
CA MET A 157 25.43 -9.11 -0.17
C MET A 157 25.40 -8.07 -1.28
N THR A 158 25.01 -8.46 -2.50
CA THR A 158 25.15 -7.61 -3.68
C THR A 158 24.14 -7.94 -4.76
N ASP A 159 23.70 -6.89 -5.46
CA ASP A 159 23.05 -6.98 -6.77
C ASP A 159 24.07 -6.94 -7.92
N GLY A 160 23.58 -6.99 -9.16
CA GLY A 160 24.42 -6.91 -10.36
C GLY A 160 25.27 -5.64 -10.43
N THR A 161 24.73 -4.49 -10.00
CA THR A 161 25.48 -3.22 -9.96
C THR A 161 26.58 -3.26 -8.90
N GLY A 162 26.36 -3.90 -7.75
CA GLY A 162 27.42 -4.10 -6.77
C GLY A 162 28.55 -5.01 -7.28
N LEU A 163 28.25 -6.02 -8.11
CA LEU A 163 29.29 -6.81 -8.79
C LEU A 163 30.10 -5.95 -9.77
N GLN A 164 29.45 -5.04 -10.49
CA GLN A 164 30.13 -4.07 -11.35
C GLN A 164 31.08 -3.16 -10.54
N ILE A 165 30.60 -2.63 -9.42
CA ILE A 165 31.37 -1.78 -8.50
C ILE A 165 32.62 -2.51 -7.99
N PHE A 166 32.49 -3.81 -7.64
CA PHE A 166 33.65 -4.62 -7.27
C PHE A 166 34.69 -4.64 -8.40
N HIS A 167 34.27 -4.94 -9.63
CA HIS A 167 35.19 -5.03 -10.78
C HIS A 167 35.77 -3.68 -11.22
N ASP A 168 35.09 -2.57 -10.96
CA ASP A 168 35.61 -1.21 -11.14
C ASP A 168 36.70 -0.90 -10.11
N SER A 169 36.43 -1.15 -8.82
CA SER A 169 37.43 -0.99 -7.76
C SER A 169 38.62 -1.92 -7.96
N PHE A 170 38.38 -3.16 -8.38
CA PHE A 170 39.44 -4.15 -8.63
C PHE A 170 40.31 -3.76 -9.82
N GLN A 171 39.72 -3.30 -10.94
CA GLN A 171 40.50 -2.82 -12.08
C GLN A 171 41.37 -1.61 -11.72
N LYS A 172 40.80 -0.66 -10.96
CA LYS A 172 41.53 0.50 -10.47
C LYS A 172 42.71 0.07 -9.60
N ALA A 173 42.46 -0.81 -8.63
CA ALA A 173 43.49 -1.32 -7.73
C ALA A 173 44.59 -2.11 -8.49
N LEU A 174 44.22 -2.91 -9.50
CA LEU A 174 45.19 -3.57 -10.39
C LEU A 174 46.10 -2.55 -11.11
N CYS A 175 45.53 -1.45 -11.61
CA CYS A 175 46.31 -0.39 -12.24
C CYS A 175 47.21 0.35 -11.24
N ASP A 176 46.69 0.65 -10.04
CA ASP A 176 47.42 1.37 -8.99
C ASP A 176 48.62 0.54 -8.50
N ILE A 177 48.44 -0.77 -8.25
CA ILE A 177 49.52 -1.68 -7.87
C ILE A 177 50.54 -1.84 -9.00
N ALA A 178 50.08 -2.08 -10.24
CA ALA A 178 50.98 -2.27 -11.37
C ALA A 178 51.73 -1.00 -11.80
N SER A 179 51.30 0.18 -11.34
CA SER A 179 51.99 1.46 -11.56
C SER A 179 52.94 1.85 -10.42
N SER A 180 52.90 1.14 -9.28
CA SER A 180 53.76 1.41 -8.13
C SER A 180 55.12 0.75 -8.30
N SER A 181 56.20 1.49 -8.12
CA SER A 181 57.59 1.00 -8.23
C SER A 181 58.12 0.37 -6.93
N THR A 182 57.28 0.17 -5.91
CA THR A 182 57.69 -0.37 -4.61
C THR A 182 57.28 -1.83 -4.45
N GLU A 183 58.25 -2.75 -4.50
CA GLU A 183 58.09 -4.17 -4.12
C GLU A 183 57.94 -4.29 -2.59
N GLN A 184 56.75 -4.01 -2.05
CA GLN A 184 56.43 -4.38 -0.67
C GLN A 184 55.55 -5.65 -0.68
N PRO A 185 55.89 -6.68 0.11
CA PRO A 185 55.09 -7.89 0.20
C PRO A 185 53.69 -7.55 0.73
N VAL A 186 52.65 -8.09 0.08
CA VAL A 186 51.26 -7.85 0.46
C VAL A 186 50.90 -8.70 1.68
N ASP A 187 50.38 -8.07 2.74
CA ASP A 187 49.81 -8.81 3.87
C ASP A 187 48.66 -9.71 3.40
N ARG A 188 48.79 -11.01 3.67
CA ARG A 188 47.79 -12.03 3.29
C ARG A 188 46.56 -11.99 4.17
N ILE A 189 46.64 -11.36 5.35
CA ILE A 189 45.51 -11.22 6.26
C ILE A 189 45.06 -9.77 6.27
N VAL A 190 43.88 -9.51 5.72
CA VAL A 190 43.28 -8.17 5.75
C VAL A 190 42.31 -8.10 6.92
N TYR A 191 42.55 -7.18 7.85
CA TYR A 191 41.69 -6.98 9.01
C TYR A 191 40.49 -6.10 8.67
N SER A 192 39.32 -6.48 9.21
CA SER A 192 38.12 -5.65 9.08
C SER A 192 38.31 -4.33 9.83
N ASN A 193 37.79 -3.25 9.26
CA ASN A 193 37.57 -2.01 9.99
C ASN A 193 36.18 -2.03 10.66
N ASP A 194 35.85 -1.00 11.44
CA ASP A 194 34.53 -0.81 12.06
C ASP A 194 33.58 0.04 11.19
N ALA A 195 33.87 0.22 9.89
CA ALA A 195 33.03 1.01 9.01
C ALA A 195 31.66 0.34 8.80
N PRO A 196 30.56 1.10 8.74
CA PRO A 196 29.23 0.55 8.51
C PRO A 196 29.11 -0.07 7.11
N ILE A 197 28.22 -1.06 6.97
CA ILE A 197 27.77 -1.53 5.65
C ILE A 197 26.58 -0.69 5.20
N ALA A 198 26.22 -0.78 3.92
CA ALA A 198 25.08 -0.05 3.38
C ALA A 198 23.79 -0.33 4.17
N PRO A 199 22.91 0.67 4.37
CA PRO A 199 21.59 0.46 4.96
C PRO A 199 20.77 -0.53 4.14
N SER A 200 19.78 -1.18 4.76
CA SER A 200 18.86 -2.04 4.02
C SER A 200 17.96 -1.22 3.08
N LEU A 201 17.34 -1.87 2.09
CA LEU A 201 16.41 -1.17 1.20
C LEU A 201 15.24 -0.55 1.98
N GLU A 202 14.75 -1.23 3.02
CA GLU A 202 13.71 -0.77 3.94
C GLU A 202 14.12 0.50 4.72
N GLU A 203 15.40 0.66 5.01
CA GLU A 203 15.94 1.84 5.69
C GLU A 203 16.10 3.04 4.73
N LEU A 204 16.34 2.77 3.44
CA LEU A 204 16.54 3.80 2.41
C LEU A 204 15.25 4.21 1.70
N HIS A 205 14.24 3.34 1.74
CA HIS A 205 13.00 3.49 1.00
C HIS A 205 11.84 3.01 1.87
N PRO A 206 10.74 3.78 2.01
CA PRO A 206 9.64 3.45 2.92
C PRO A 206 8.83 2.22 2.49
N LEU A 207 9.15 1.65 1.31
CA LEU A 207 8.56 0.45 0.72
C LEU A 207 7.04 0.40 0.90
N PRO A 208 6.32 1.41 0.36
CA PRO A 208 4.88 1.43 0.46
C PRO A 208 4.32 0.21 -0.28
N ILE A 209 3.39 -0.51 0.36
CA ILE A 209 2.73 -1.67 -0.26
C ILE A 209 1.59 -1.14 -1.10
N ALA A 210 1.63 -1.40 -2.42
CA ALA A 210 0.50 -1.05 -3.28
C ALA A 210 -0.72 -1.89 -2.87
N LYS A 211 -1.88 -1.26 -2.66
CA LYS A 211 -3.15 -1.95 -2.32
C LYS A 211 -3.53 -3.05 -3.33
N ASN A 212 -2.94 -3.02 -4.53
CA ASN A 212 -3.18 -3.94 -5.63
C ASN A 212 -1.99 -4.91 -5.90
N ALA A 213 -0.96 -4.97 -5.04
CA ALA A 213 0.30 -5.68 -5.30
C ALA A 213 0.17 -7.22 -5.41
N LEU A 214 -1.00 -7.79 -5.13
CA LEU A 214 -1.24 -9.23 -5.10
C LEU A 214 -2.28 -9.69 -6.12
N VAL A 215 -2.30 -9.15 -7.34
CA VAL A 215 -3.06 -9.78 -8.43
C VAL A 215 -2.45 -9.52 -9.81
N SER A 216 -2.04 -10.59 -10.51
CA SER A 216 -2.18 -10.69 -11.98
C SER A 216 -1.96 -12.12 -12.48
N HIS A 217 -2.96 -12.99 -12.34
CA HIS A 217 -3.11 -14.08 -13.29
C HIS A 217 -4.51 -14.00 -13.89
N ASN A 218 -4.56 -13.78 -15.21
CA ASN A 218 -5.77 -14.01 -15.99
C ASN A 218 -6.14 -15.49 -15.81
N ALA A 219 -7.15 -15.75 -14.99
CA ALA A 219 -7.69 -17.08 -14.81
C ALA A 219 -8.41 -17.46 -16.11
N GLU A 220 -7.70 -18.13 -17.02
CA GLU A 220 -8.21 -18.97 -18.13
C GLU A 220 -7.14 -19.35 -19.17
N LEU A 221 -5.92 -18.79 -19.13
CA LEU A 221 -4.88 -19.09 -20.13
C LEU A 221 -3.95 -20.22 -19.71
N ASN A 222 -3.59 -21.11 -20.65
CA ASN A 222 -2.59 -22.15 -20.41
C ASN A 222 -1.17 -21.58 -20.44
N GLU A 223 -0.71 -21.09 -19.29
CA GLU A 223 0.60 -20.47 -19.12
C GLU A 223 1.70 -21.52 -18.92
N TRP A 224 2.78 -21.43 -19.71
CA TRP A 224 3.92 -22.33 -19.57
C TRP A 224 4.91 -21.81 -18.52
N ARG A 225 5.28 -22.64 -17.53
CA ARG A 225 6.22 -22.25 -16.46
C ARG A 225 7.33 -23.28 -16.19
N GLY A 226 7.58 -24.16 -17.16
CA GLY A 226 8.48 -25.30 -16.98
C GLY A 226 7.95 -26.33 -15.99
N SER A 227 8.82 -27.20 -15.51
CA SER A 227 8.48 -28.21 -14.51
C SER A 227 8.29 -27.59 -13.12
N PRO A 228 7.44 -28.18 -12.26
CA PRO A 228 7.30 -27.80 -10.85
C PRO A 228 8.63 -27.77 -10.09
N ILE A 229 8.61 -27.10 -8.94
CA ILE A 229 9.78 -26.90 -8.09
C ILE A 229 10.21 -28.24 -7.49
N ALA A 230 11.47 -28.63 -7.70
CA ALA A 230 12.03 -29.88 -7.22
C ALA A 230 13.44 -29.67 -6.61
N LEU A 231 13.75 -30.48 -5.60
CA LEU A 231 15.07 -30.57 -4.98
C LEU A 231 15.77 -31.88 -5.39
N PRO A 232 17.12 -31.91 -5.49
CA PRO A 232 18.03 -30.79 -5.32
C PRO A 232 17.97 -29.80 -6.51
N CYS A 233 18.09 -28.50 -6.24
CA CYS A 233 18.16 -27.48 -7.29
C CYS A 233 19.58 -27.40 -7.88
N VAL A 234 19.88 -28.29 -8.83
CA VAL A 234 21.14 -28.25 -9.59
C VAL A 234 21.02 -27.20 -10.67
N THR A 235 21.93 -26.22 -10.69
CA THR A 235 21.97 -25.17 -11.72
C THR A 235 22.81 -25.63 -12.91
N ARG A 236 22.30 -25.39 -14.11
CA ARG A 236 23.04 -25.49 -15.37
C ARG A 236 23.43 -24.11 -15.88
N TYR A 237 24.54 -24.02 -16.60
CA TYR A 237 25.05 -22.76 -17.12
C TYR A 237 25.55 -22.85 -18.57
N LYS A 238 25.20 -21.84 -19.37
CA LYS A 238 25.79 -21.59 -20.69
C LYS A 238 25.98 -20.11 -20.91
N SER A 239 26.98 -19.72 -21.71
CA SER A 239 27.15 -18.34 -22.15
C SER A 239 27.09 -18.16 -23.66
N LEU A 240 26.74 -16.95 -24.08
CA LEU A 240 26.88 -16.48 -25.45
C LEU A 240 27.54 -15.10 -25.42
N LEU A 241 28.67 -14.96 -26.11
CA LEU A 241 29.39 -13.70 -26.25
C LEU A 241 29.32 -13.24 -27.69
N LEU A 242 28.77 -12.04 -27.90
CA LEU A 242 28.60 -11.43 -29.21
C LEU A 242 29.41 -10.13 -29.28
N PRO A 243 30.24 -9.90 -30.31
CA PRO A 243 30.81 -8.58 -30.54
C PRO A 243 29.74 -7.47 -30.58
N SER A 244 29.98 -6.37 -29.87
CA SER A 244 29.00 -5.27 -29.70
C SER A 244 28.53 -4.66 -31.02
N HIS A 245 29.36 -4.68 -32.08
CA HIS A 245 28.97 -4.19 -33.40
C HIS A 245 27.82 -4.98 -34.04
N MET A 246 27.62 -6.25 -33.68
CA MET A 246 26.52 -7.08 -34.20
C MET A 246 25.16 -6.65 -33.64
N MET A 247 25.13 -5.89 -32.54
CA MET A 247 23.90 -5.27 -32.02
C MET A 247 23.44 -4.08 -32.87
N GLY A 248 24.28 -3.58 -33.79
CA GLY A 248 24.02 -2.34 -34.53
C GLY A 248 22.69 -2.36 -35.27
N HIS A 249 22.38 -3.45 -35.97
CA HIS A 249 21.11 -3.63 -36.67
C HIS A 249 19.92 -3.68 -35.70
N PHE A 250 20.04 -4.45 -34.61
CA PHE A 250 18.99 -4.53 -33.60
C PHE A 250 18.68 -3.18 -32.94
N VAL A 251 19.72 -2.39 -32.66
CA VAL A 251 19.54 -1.02 -32.13
C VAL A 251 18.85 -0.12 -33.15
N GLN A 252 19.17 -0.26 -34.45
CA GLN A 252 18.49 0.47 -35.52
C GLN A 252 17.01 0.06 -35.66
N ASP A 253 16.70 -1.24 -35.58
CA ASP A 253 15.33 -1.73 -35.60
C ASP A 253 14.53 -1.25 -34.39
N CYS A 254 15.13 -1.31 -33.19
CA CYS A 254 14.53 -0.75 -31.98
C CYS A 254 14.17 0.73 -32.17
N LYS A 255 15.08 1.53 -32.76
CA LYS A 255 14.82 2.94 -33.09
C LYS A 255 13.66 3.10 -34.08
N LYS A 256 13.63 2.30 -35.16
CA LYS A 256 12.54 2.32 -36.16
C LYS A 256 11.18 2.02 -35.53
N HIS A 257 11.13 1.08 -34.59
CA HIS A 257 9.92 0.69 -33.87
C HIS A 257 9.64 1.51 -32.59
N ARG A 258 10.47 2.54 -32.31
CA ARG A 258 10.36 3.45 -31.15
C ARG A 258 10.40 2.73 -29.79
N VAL A 259 11.12 1.62 -29.70
CA VAL A 259 11.35 0.85 -28.46
C VAL A 259 12.81 0.88 -28.05
N ALA A 260 13.10 0.60 -26.77
CA ALA A 260 14.48 0.49 -26.28
C ALA A 260 15.01 -0.96 -26.46
N PRO A 261 16.32 -1.17 -26.69
CA PRO A 261 16.90 -2.51 -26.75
C PRO A 261 16.64 -3.34 -25.48
N THR A 262 16.59 -2.68 -24.31
CA THR A 262 16.32 -3.31 -23.02
C THR A 262 14.94 -3.97 -22.92
N VAL A 263 13.94 -3.45 -23.63
CA VAL A 263 12.56 -3.99 -23.64
C VAL A 263 12.28 -4.88 -24.85
N ALA A 264 13.06 -4.73 -25.93
CA ALA A 264 12.98 -5.58 -27.10
C ALA A 264 13.62 -6.96 -26.87
N LEU A 265 14.65 -7.03 -26.02
CA LEU A 265 15.36 -8.29 -25.76
C LEU A 265 14.51 -9.36 -25.03
N PRO A 266 13.76 -9.06 -23.95
CA PRO A 266 12.84 -10.04 -23.36
C PRO A 266 11.75 -10.47 -24.33
N SER A 267 11.36 -9.60 -25.25
CA SER A 267 10.42 -9.95 -26.31
C SER A 267 11.00 -10.94 -27.33
N LEU A 268 12.28 -10.80 -27.68
CA LEU A 268 12.97 -11.76 -28.53
C LEU A 268 13.03 -13.14 -27.86
N VAL A 269 13.36 -13.18 -26.57
CA VAL A 269 13.37 -14.41 -25.77
C VAL A 269 11.99 -15.06 -25.75
N ALA A 270 10.93 -14.29 -25.49
CA ALA A 270 9.55 -14.79 -25.50
C ALA A 270 9.18 -15.43 -26.86
N ARG A 271 9.54 -14.78 -27.97
CA ARG A 271 9.32 -15.32 -29.32
C ARG A 271 10.06 -16.63 -29.53
N LEU A 272 11.33 -16.70 -29.15
CA LEU A 272 12.16 -17.90 -29.30
C LEU A 272 11.66 -19.05 -28.42
N LEU A 273 11.19 -18.77 -27.20
CA LEU A 273 10.51 -19.76 -26.38
C LEU A 273 9.23 -20.24 -27.06
N TYR A 274 8.36 -19.34 -27.52
CA TYR A 274 7.13 -19.73 -28.22
C TYR A 274 7.36 -20.58 -29.46
N ASN A 275 8.45 -20.37 -30.20
CA ASN A 275 8.81 -21.19 -31.36
C ASN A 275 9.17 -22.63 -30.97
N ASN A 276 9.63 -22.87 -29.74
CA ASN A 276 10.11 -24.17 -29.25
C ASN A 276 9.19 -24.81 -28.20
N LEU A 277 8.12 -24.12 -27.79
CA LEU A 277 7.13 -24.61 -26.84
C LEU A 277 5.85 -25.12 -27.56
N PRO A 278 5.11 -26.06 -26.95
CA PRO A 278 3.84 -26.55 -27.48
C PRO A 278 2.88 -25.42 -27.85
N LEU A 279 2.09 -25.61 -28.91
CA LEU A 279 1.07 -24.64 -29.32
C LEU A 279 0.02 -24.37 -28.24
N THR A 280 -0.15 -25.31 -27.30
CA THR A 280 -1.00 -25.17 -26.12
C THR A 280 -0.48 -24.15 -25.11
N ALA A 281 0.79 -23.73 -25.17
CA ALA A 281 1.32 -22.66 -24.32
C ALA A 281 0.83 -21.30 -24.85
N GLU A 282 -0.19 -20.73 -24.20
CA GLU A 282 -0.87 -19.50 -24.63
C GLU A 282 -0.26 -18.24 -24.03
N ALA A 283 0.41 -18.38 -22.88
CA ALA A 283 1.00 -17.27 -22.14
C ALA A 283 2.40 -17.61 -21.61
N LEU A 284 3.24 -16.58 -21.55
CA LEU A 284 4.53 -16.58 -20.85
C LEU A 284 4.58 -15.37 -19.93
N THR A 285 4.89 -15.57 -18.65
CA THR A 285 5.17 -14.46 -17.73
C THR A 285 6.67 -14.22 -17.67
N CYS A 286 7.10 -13.02 -18.04
CA CYS A 286 8.47 -12.56 -17.92
C CYS A 286 8.65 -11.82 -16.59
N ASN A 287 9.63 -12.22 -15.78
CA ASN A 287 10.12 -11.42 -14.66
C ASN A 287 11.16 -10.40 -15.17
N ILE A 288 11.02 -9.12 -14.78
CA ILE A 288 11.89 -8.03 -15.21
C ILE A 288 12.48 -7.33 -13.98
N PRO A 289 13.73 -7.65 -13.62
CA PRO A 289 14.46 -6.94 -12.58
C PRO A 289 14.80 -5.51 -12.98
N VAL A 290 14.74 -4.60 -12.01
CA VAL A 290 15.03 -3.17 -12.16
C VAL A 290 15.87 -2.67 -10.99
N SER A 291 16.75 -1.71 -11.25
CA SER A 291 17.52 -1.04 -10.18
C SER A 291 16.70 0.09 -9.56
N LEU A 292 16.65 0.13 -8.24
CA LEU A 292 16.05 1.23 -7.48
C LEU A 292 17.04 2.36 -7.17
N ARG A 293 18.34 2.16 -7.43
CA ARG A 293 19.38 3.16 -7.14
C ARG A 293 19.08 4.59 -7.65
N PRO A 294 18.46 4.80 -8.84
CA PRO A 294 18.09 6.14 -9.29
C PRO A 294 17.10 6.88 -8.37
N ASP A 295 16.30 6.13 -7.60
CA ASP A 295 15.26 6.65 -6.70
C ASP A 295 15.70 6.69 -5.24
N LEU A 296 16.94 6.27 -4.93
CA LEU A 296 17.51 6.24 -3.58
C LEU A 296 18.48 7.41 -3.36
N PRO A 297 18.74 7.82 -2.09
CA PRO A 297 19.66 8.92 -1.80
C PRO A 297 21.07 8.65 -2.36
N PRO A 298 21.57 9.41 -3.34
CA PRO A 298 22.82 9.08 -4.05
C PRO A 298 24.02 8.91 -3.13
N LYS A 299 24.13 9.76 -2.10
CA LYS A 299 25.21 9.71 -1.09
C LYS A 299 25.31 8.39 -0.33
N LEU A 300 24.25 7.57 -0.32
CA LEU A 300 24.19 6.31 0.41
C LEU A 300 24.35 5.08 -0.50
N VAL A 301 24.18 5.24 -1.82
CA VAL A 301 24.15 4.10 -2.77
C VAL A 301 25.14 4.22 -3.93
N GLU A 302 25.69 5.39 -4.20
CA GLU A 302 26.66 5.60 -5.29
C GLU A 302 28.02 5.00 -4.93
N GLY A 303 28.54 4.11 -5.79
CA GLY A 303 29.81 3.41 -5.53
C GLY A 303 29.76 2.39 -4.39
N VAL A 304 28.57 2.10 -3.84
CA VAL A 304 28.38 1.19 -2.71
C VAL A 304 27.83 -0.18 -3.18
N MET A 305 28.51 -1.25 -2.78
CA MET A 305 28.02 -2.62 -2.92
C MET A 305 26.84 -2.86 -1.95
N GLY A 306 25.75 -3.43 -2.46
CA GLY A 306 24.52 -3.69 -1.71
C GLY A 306 23.44 -4.25 -2.62
N ASN A 307 22.26 -4.51 -2.06
CA ASN A 307 21.15 -5.12 -2.79
C ASN A 307 19.98 -4.12 -2.91
N PHE A 308 19.89 -3.42 -4.05
CA PHE A 308 18.92 -2.34 -4.28
C PHE A 308 18.13 -2.57 -5.58
N ILE A 309 17.59 -3.78 -5.72
CA ILE A 309 16.79 -4.18 -6.87
C ILE A 309 15.34 -4.40 -6.49
N ASP A 310 14.48 -4.26 -7.49
CA ASP A 310 13.12 -4.76 -7.46
C ASP A 310 12.87 -5.57 -8.73
N ALA A 311 11.69 -6.20 -8.84
CA ALA A 311 11.28 -6.85 -10.07
C ALA A 311 9.78 -6.73 -10.28
N PHE A 312 9.35 -6.60 -11.53
CA PHE A 312 7.94 -6.67 -11.89
C PHE A 312 7.70 -7.73 -12.97
N LYS A 313 6.49 -8.27 -12.98
CA LYS A 313 6.10 -9.35 -13.89
C LYS A 313 5.24 -8.80 -15.04
N ILE A 314 5.41 -9.37 -16.22
CA ILE A 314 4.57 -9.07 -17.38
C ILE A 314 4.18 -10.35 -18.12
N GLN A 315 2.86 -10.53 -18.34
CA GLN A 315 2.33 -11.64 -19.13
C GLN A 315 2.32 -11.27 -20.63
N LEU A 316 3.00 -12.08 -21.43
CA LEU A 316 3.14 -11.96 -22.88
C LEU A 316 2.33 -13.09 -23.52
N LEU A 317 1.30 -12.77 -24.31
CA LEU A 317 0.43 -13.78 -24.91
C LEU A 317 0.98 -14.23 -26.26
N ARG A 318 0.80 -15.51 -26.60
CA ARG A 318 1.15 -16.03 -27.93
C ARG A 318 0.39 -15.28 -29.03
N SER A 319 -0.87 -14.94 -28.78
CA SER A 319 -1.73 -14.16 -29.68
C SER A 319 -1.25 -12.72 -29.94
N ASP A 320 -0.42 -12.17 -29.04
CA ASP A 320 0.09 -10.80 -29.16
C ASP A 320 1.32 -10.73 -30.09
N LEU A 321 1.85 -11.86 -30.56
CA LEU A 321 2.97 -11.91 -31.50
C LEU A 321 2.58 -11.29 -32.84
N ASP A 322 3.48 -10.50 -33.43
CA ASP A 322 3.20 -9.96 -34.76
C ASP A 322 3.14 -11.09 -35.79
N GLN A 323 2.21 -10.97 -36.74
CA GLN A 323 2.17 -11.80 -37.94
C GLN A 323 3.44 -11.52 -38.76
N VAL A 324 4.18 -12.58 -39.11
CA VAL A 324 5.36 -12.48 -39.96
C VAL A 324 4.89 -12.56 -41.41
N SER A 325 5.00 -11.47 -42.17
CA SER A 325 4.68 -11.49 -43.61
C SER A 325 5.80 -12.16 -44.41
N ASP A 326 5.44 -13.04 -45.35
CA ASP A 326 6.38 -13.78 -46.21
C ASP A 326 7.24 -12.87 -47.13
N ASP A 327 6.92 -11.58 -47.26
CA ASP A 327 7.48 -10.69 -48.29
C ASP A 327 8.55 -9.69 -47.80
N SER A 328 9.19 -9.94 -46.63
CA SER A 328 10.23 -9.04 -46.12
C SER A 328 11.64 -9.60 -46.34
N SER A 329 12.39 -8.98 -47.25
CA SER A 329 13.83 -9.16 -47.46
C SER A 329 14.71 -8.72 -46.26
N THR A 330 14.10 -8.40 -45.12
CA THR A 330 14.74 -8.03 -43.84
C THR A 330 14.44 -8.99 -42.68
N GLY A 331 13.80 -10.14 -42.90
CA GLY A 331 13.63 -11.16 -41.85
C GLY A 331 12.91 -10.65 -40.58
N GLY A 332 11.68 -10.16 -40.71
CA GLY A 332 10.91 -9.67 -39.57
C GLY A 332 10.70 -10.75 -38.48
N THR A 333 11.12 -10.48 -37.24
CA THR A 333 11.00 -11.43 -36.12
C THR A 333 9.68 -11.39 -35.37
N GLY A 334 8.85 -10.38 -35.63
CA GLY A 334 7.52 -10.23 -35.05
C GLY A 334 7.50 -10.12 -33.52
N ILE A 335 8.43 -9.34 -32.96
CA ILE A 335 8.64 -9.12 -31.51
C ILE A 335 8.11 -7.76 -31.04
N TRP A 336 7.59 -6.91 -31.92
CA TRP A 336 7.45 -5.49 -31.63
C TRP A 336 6.23 -5.16 -30.78
N ASN A 337 5.14 -5.92 -30.91
CA ASN A 337 3.97 -5.78 -30.03
C ASN A 337 4.31 -6.13 -28.57
N HIS A 338 4.96 -7.26 -28.34
CA HIS A 338 5.49 -7.63 -27.03
C HIS A 338 6.48 -6.58 -26.50
N ALA A 339 7.43 -6.11 -27.31
CA ALA A 339 8.37 -5.06 -26.91
C ALA A 339 7.67 -3.75 -26.48
N LYS A 340 6.62 -3.32 -27.20
CA LYS A 340 5.81 -2.15 -26.83
C LYS A 340 5.03 -2.38 -25.54
N LYS A 341 4.47 -3.58 -25.36
CA LYS A 341 3.76 -3.98 -24.12
C LYS A 341 4.69 -3.91 -22.91
N ILE A 342 5.91 -4.45 -23.05
CA ILE A 342 6.97 -4.36 -22.03
C ILE A 342 7.33 -2.90 -21.78
N GLN A 343 7.55 -2.09 -22.83
CA GLN A 343 7.88 -0.67 -22.68
C GLN A 343 6.80 0.11 -21.90
N GLN A 344 5.53 -0.13 -22.20
CA GLN A 344 4.41 0.49 -21.51
C GLN A 344 4.33 0.05 -20.05
N ALA A 345 4.53 -1.25 -19.78
CA ALA A 345 4.58 -1.78 -18.42
C ALA A 345 5.73 -1.18 -17.60
N THR A 346 6.94 -1.11 -18.16
CA THR A 346 8.09 -0.47 -17.50
C THR A 346 7.81 1.00 -17.20
N ARG A 347 7.23 1.77 -18.14
CA ARG A 347 6.84 3.17 -17.89
C ARG A 347 5.79 3.29 -16.80
N LYS A 348 4.78 2.43 -16.82
CA LYS A 348 3.72 2.39 -15.81
C LYS A 348 4.29 2.07 -14.43
N TYR A 349 5.22 1.13 -14.36
CA TYR A 349 5.91 0.75 -13.14
C TYR A 349 6.60 1.95 -12.51
N PHE A 350 7.51 2.62 -13.22
CA PHE A 350 8.23 3.79 -12.68
C PHE A 350 7.35 5.04 -12.46
N ALA A 351 6.19 5.13 -13.10
CA ALA A 351 5.22 6.20 -12.84
C ALA A 351 4.31 5.91 -11.63
N ASN A 352 4.37 4.70 -11.05
CA ASN A 352 3.50 4.26 -9.98
C ASN A 352 4.05 4.67 -8.61
N ALA A 353 3.90 5.95 -8.27
CA ALA A 353 4.31 6.48 -6.98
C ALA A 353 3.19 6.41 -5.93
N SER A 354 3.60 6.26 -4.67
CA SER A 354 2.76 6.38 -3.48
C SER A 354 2.24 7.81 -3.32
N PRO A 355 1.21 8.03 -2.48
CA PRO A 355 0.76 9.37 -2.13
C PRO A 355 1.84 10.29 -1.52
N SER A 356 2.89 9.72 -0.92
CA SER A 356 4.06 10.44 -0.37
C SER A 356 5.17 10.66 -1.39
N GLY A 357 5.02 10.13 -2.62
CA GLY A 357 5.87 10.40 -3.77
C GLY A 357 6.95 9.35 -4.05
N GLU A 358 7.11 8.35 -3.18
CA GLU A 358 8.06 7.24 -3.39
C GLU A 358 7.47 6.15 -4.29
N LEU A 359 8.32 5.45 -5.04
CA LEU A 359 7.89 4.39 -5.95
C LEU A 359 7.20 3.23 -5.19
N TYR A 360 6.09 2.70 -5.68
CA TYR A 360 5.58 1.42 -5.19
C TYR A 360 6.52 0.29 -5.61
N ALA A 361 7.19 -0.32 -4.64
CA ALA A 361 8.16 -1.38 -4.86
C ALA A 361 7.52 -2.75 -4.59
N ASN A 362 7.60 -3.70 -5.52
CA ASN A 362 7.01 -5.04 -5.35
C ASN A 362 7.70 -5.84 -4.24
N VAL A 363 8.99 -5.59 -4.02
CA VAL A 363 9.74 -6.16 -2.89
C VAL A 363 9.13 -5.79 -1.52
N ALA A 364 8.30 -4.73 -1.44
CA ALA A 364 7.56 -4.39 -0.23
C ALA A 364 6.63 -5.51 0.25
N VAL A 365 6.18 -6.39 -0.66
CA VAL A 365 5.32 -7.53 -0.30
C VAL A 365 6.03 -8.52 0.64
N LEU A 366 7.36 -8.55 0.65
CA LEU A 366 8.14 -9.40 1.56
C LEU A 366 7.95 -8.99 3.03
N ASN A 367 7.54 -7.74 3.31
CA ASN A 367 7.16 -7.32 4.66
C ASN A 367 5.91 -8.03 5.19
N LEU A 368 5.08 -8.56 4.29
CA LEU A 368 3.89 -9.33 4.65
C LEU A 368 4.19 -10.80 4.93
N ILE A 369 5.42 -11.26 4.71
CA ILE A 369 5.84 -12.65 4.92
C ILE A 369 6.56 -12.73 6.27
N PRO A 370 5.93 -13.30 7.31
CA PRO A 370 6.53 -13.36 8.65
C PRO A 370 7.71 -14.32 8.69
N ASN A 371 7.62 -15.44 7.96
CA ASN A 371 8.66 -16.46 7.87
C ASN A 371 8.93 -16.82 6.41
N ILE A 372 9.99 -16.25 5.85
CA ILE A 372 10.39 -16.50 4.46
C ILE A 372 10.80 -17.95 4.24
N GLY A 373 11.44 -18.60 5.23
CA GLY A 373 11.87 -20.00 5.13
C GLY A 373 10.70 -20.96 4.95
N ALA A 374 9.66 -20.80 5.75
CA ALA A 374 8.43 -21.59 5.63
C ALA A 374 7.73 -21.34 4.28
N ALA A 375 7.66 -20.08 3.83
CA ALA A 375 7.05 -19.74 2.55
C ALA A 375 7.78 -20.37 1.36
N LEU A 376 9.11 -20.39 1.38
CA LEU A 376 9.92 -21.03 0.33
C LEU A 376 9.81 -22.55 0.38
N ALA A 377 9.94 -23.17 1.56
CA ALA A 377 9.81 -24.60 1.72
C ALA A 377 8.43 -25.12 1.25
N GLY A 378 7.36 -24.35 1.51
CA GLY A 378 6.01 -24.67 1.07
C GLY A 378 5.79 -24.60 -0.45
N SER A 379 6.74 -24.09 -1.23
CA SER A 379 6.63 -24.03 -2.70
C SER A 379 7.11 -25.31 -3.40
N ILE A 380 7.79 -26.22 -2.70
CA ILE A 380 8.28 -27.47 -3.28
C ILE A 380 7.11 -28.30 -3.81
N GLY A 381 7.23 -28.80 -5.05
CA GLY A 381 6.19 -29.56 -5.74
C GLY A 381 5.13 -28.70 -6.44
N HIS A 382 5.13 -27.38 -6.24
CA HIS A 382 4.19 -26.45 -6.90
C HIS A 382 4.76 -25.86 -8.20
N PRO A 383 3.89 -25.33 -9.09
CA PRO A 383 4.33 -24.59 -10.26
C PRO A 383 5.20 -23.37 -9.89
N ARG A 384 6.12 -23.02 -10.79
CA ARG A 384 6.98 -21.84 -10.66
C ARG A 384 6.19 -20.53 -10.75
N GLY A 385 6.79 -19.44 -10.26
CA GLY A 385 6.16 -18.12 -10.23
C GLY A 385 6.09 -17.39 -11.59
N GLU A 386 6.91 -17.79 -12.56
CA GLU A 386 7.03 -17.14 -13.88
C GLU A 386 7.65 -18.10 -14.92
N SER A 387 7.64 -17.70 -16.19
CA SER A 387 8.10 -18.52 -17.32
C SER A 387 9.56 -18.31 -17.68
N PHE A 388 10.06 -17.08 -17.59
CA PHE A 388 11.46 -16.74 -17.83
C PHE A 388 11.81 -15.40 -17.18
N GLU A 389 13.10 -15.15 -16.95
CA GLU A 389 13.62 -13.88 -16.46
C GLU A 389 14.67 -13.33 -17.42
N VAL A 390 14.64 -12.01 -17.66
CA VAL A 390 15.74 -11.31 -18.35
C VAL A 390 16.28 -10.20 -17.45
N SER A 391 17.42 -10.49 -16.82
CA SER A 391 18.19 -9.57 -15.99
C SER A 391 19.16 -8.77 -16.87
N ASN A 392 18.77 -7.57 -17.29
CA ASN A 392 19.62 -6.72 -18.13
C ASN A 392 20.22 -5.56 -17.34
N LEU A 393 21.53 -5.62 -17.13
CA LEU A 393 22.25 -4.62 -16.33
C LEU A 393 22.70 -3.40 -17.15
N GLY A 394 22.49 -3.42 -18.48
CA GLY A 394 22.89 -2.36 -19.38
C GLY A 394 24.40 -2.22 -19.53
N ALA A 395 24.83 -1.05 -20.01
CA ALA A 395 26.20 -0.80 -20.43
C ALA A 395 27.16 -0.68 -19.24
N PHE A 396 28.07 -1.63 -19.15
CA PHE A 396 29.22 -1.63 -18.27
C PHE A 396 30.31 -0.74 -18.87
N SER A 397 30.35 0.53 -18.44
CA SER A 397 31.34 1.50 -18.91
C SER A 397 32.75 1.14 -18.46
N GLN A 398 33.77 1.52 -19.23
CA GLN A 398 35.14 1.54 -18.71
C GLN A 398 35.28 2.64 -17.64
N ALA A 399 36.12 2.41 -16.63
CA ALA A 399 36.45 3.44 -15.65
C ALA A 399 37.03 4.68 -16.38
N LYS A 400 36.32 5.81 -16.34
CA LYS A 400 36.83 7.08 -16.90
C LYS A 400 37.97 7.57 -16.02
N ASN A 401 39.19 7.63 -16.57
CA ASN A 401 40.29 8.29 -15.90
C ASN A 401 39.96 9.79 -15.74
N VAL A 402 39.95 10.27 -14.50
CA VAL A 402 39.84 11.70 -14.18
C VAL A 402 41.21 12.34 -14.46
N LYS A 403 41.50 12.55 -15.76
CA LYS A 403 42.49 13.44 -16.41
C LYS A 403 42.91 12.81 -17.76
N GLY A 404 42.50 13.45 -18.86
CA GLY A 404 42.95 13.31 -20.25
C GLY A 404 43.66 12.03 -20.75
N ASP A 405 42.98 11.30 -21.65
CA ASP A 405 43.47 10.55 -22.82
C ASP A 405 44.43 9.34 -22.70
N ALA A 406 44.77 8.82 -21.52
CA ALA A 406 45.49 7.53 -21.42
C ALA A 406 44.56 6.35 -21.09
N LYS A 407 44.61 5.26 -21.89
CA LYS A 407 43.94 3.98 -21.58
C LYS A 407 44.46 3.41 -20.25
N PRO A 408 43.61 2.78 -19.41
CA PRO A 408 44.06 2.18 -18.16
C PRO A 408 45.08 1.06 -18.43
N LEU A 409 46.07 0.92 -17.54
CA LEU A 409 47.15 -0.08 -17.67
C LEU A 409 46.61 -1.51 -17.84
N TRP A 410 45.52 -1.81 -17.13
CA TRP A 410 44.72 -3.01 -17.32
C TRP A 410 43.43 -2.65 -18.04
N HIS A 411 43.32 -3.08 -19.29
CA HIS A 411 42.11 -2.95 -20.09
C HIS A 411 41.13 -4.06 -19.78
N ARG A 412 39.85 -3.71 -19.62
CA ARG A 412 38.78 -4.67 -19.35
C ARG A 412 38.07 -5.02 -20.66
N GLY A 413 38.24 -6.27 -21.10
CA GLY A 413 37.66 -6.86 -22.31
C GLY A 413 36.33 -7.54 -22.03
N LYS A 414 36.19 -8.82 -22.36
CA LYS A 414 34.93 -9.60 -22.21
C LYS A 414 34.38 -9.56 -20.78
N VAL A 415 33.06 -9.42 -20.66
CA VAL A 415 32.36 -9.45 -19.37
C VAL A 415 31.12 -10.31 -19.44
N LEU A 416 30.82 -11.00 -18.33
CA LEU A 416 29.73 -11.96 -18.26
C LEU A 416 29.08 -11.88 -16.87
N LEU A 417 27.80 -11.52 -16.84
CA LEU A 417 26.99 -11.59 -15.63
C LEU A 417 26.32 -12.96 -15.57
N SER A 418 26.32 -13.58 -14.39
CA SER A 418 25.78 -14.91 -14.16
C SER A 418 25.07 -14.98 -12.80
N ARG A 419 23.99 -15.73 -12.70
CA ARG A 419 23.29 -16.01 -11.43
C ARG A 419 22.64 -17.37 -11.50
N CYS A 420 22.55 -18.10 -10.38
CA CYS A 420 21.79 -19.35 -10.39
C CYS A 420 20.31 -19.09 -10.69
N ALA A 421 19.63 -20.09 -11.26
CA ALA A 421 18.19 -20.05 -11.40
C ALA A 421 17.53 -20.27 -10.04
N TYR A 422 16.62 -19.36 -9.67
CA TYR A 422 15.91 -19.42 -8.40
C TYR A 422 14.74 -20.40 -8.47
N ALA A 423 14.68 -21.34 -7.52
CA ALA A 423 13.70 -22.44 -7.55
C ALA A 423 12.26 -21.95 -7.61
N GLY A 424 11.88 -20.98 -6.78
CA GLY A 424 10.55 -20.38 -6.77
C GLY A 424 10.25 -19.50 -7.99
N GLY A 425 11.26 -19.15 -8.77
CA GLY A 425 11.17 -18.22 -9.89
C GLY A 425 11.20 -18.89 -11.26
N ALA A 426 11.72 -18.18 -12.25
CA ALA A 426 11.76 -18.63 -13.64
C ALA A 426 12.56 -19.93 -13.86
N PRO A 427 12.06 -20.88 -14.68
CA PRO A 427 12.84 -22.04 -15.11
C PRO A 427 14.04 -21.66 -15.99
N LEU A 428 14.01 -20.53 -16.69
CA LEU A 428 15.12 -19.99 -17.49
C LEU A 428 15.41 -18.53 -17.10
N VAL A 429 16.65 -18.26 -16.68
CA VAL A 429 17.15 -16.94 -16.32
C VAL A 429 18.24 -16.52 -17.29
N ILE A 430 18.12 -15.31 -17.84
CA ILE A 430 19.06 -14.77 -18.82
C ILE A 430 19.63 -13.46 -18.27
N CYS A 431 20.92 -13.45 -17.97
CA CYS A 431 21.66 -12.27 -17.57
C CYS A 431 22.33 -11.63 -18.77
N VAL A 432 22.21 -10.31 -18.89
CA VAL A 432 22.72 -9.55 -20.03
C VAL A 432 23.59 -8.41 -19.50
N LEU A 433 24.81 -8.36 -20.01
CA LEU A 433 25.79 -7.33 -19.68
C LEU A 433 26.54 -6.94 -20.96
N ASN A 434 26.51 -5.67 -21.33
CA ASN A 434 27.25 -5.18 -22.49
C ASN A 434 28.36 -4.20 -22.09
N ASN A 435 29.43 -4.16 -22.86
CA ASN A 435 30.41 -3.07 -22.83
C ASN A 435 30.69 -2.60 -24.26
N GLU A 436 31.74 -1.80 -24.45
CA GLU A 436 32.09 -1.24 -25.75
C GLU A 436 32.44 -2.30 -26.80
N GLU A 437 32.94 -3.47 -26.38
CA GLU A 437 33.47 -4.51 -27.28
C GLU A 437 32.54 -5.72 -27.43
N TYR A 438 31.87 -6.14 -26.36
CA TYR A 438 31.05 -7.35 -26.32
C TYR A 438 29.70 -7.16 -25.60
N VAL A 439 28.74 -7.98 -25.99
CA VAL A 439 27.52 -8.28 -25.23
C VAL A 439 27.58 -9.72 -24.76
N GLY A 440 27.62 -9.91 -23.44
CA GLY A 440 27.57 -11.21 -22.80
C GLY A 440 26.15 -11.56 -22.37
N PHE A 441 25.75 -12.78 -22.71
CA PHE A 441 24.53 -13.42 -22.25
C PHE A 441 24.92 -14.63 -21.39
N GLY A 442 24.48 -14.66 -20.14
CA GLY A 442 24.56 -15.84 -19.27
C GLY A 442 23.19 -16.48 -19.14
N PHE A 443 23.09 -17.77 -19.44
CA PHE A 443 21.87 -18.56 -19.37
C PHE A 443 21.98 -19.53 -18.20
N THR A 444 21.02 -19.49 -17.30
CA THR A 444 20.89 -20.48 -16.23
C THR A 444 19.50 -21.06 -16.15
N TRP A 445 19.45 -22.35 -15.85
CA TRP A 445 18.23 -23.07 -15.58
C TRP A 445 18.50 -24.13 -14.52
N GLN A 446 17.45 -24.61 -13.87
CA GLN A 446 17.58 -25.75 -12.98
C GLN A 446 17.47 -27.04 -13.79
N ASP A 447 18.31 -28.02 -13.49
CA ASP A 447 18.25 -29.34 -14.13
C ASP A 447 16.83 -29.92 -14.00
N GLY A 448 16.25 -30.36 -15.12
CA GLY A 448 14.87 -30.86 -15.18
C GLY A 448 13.75 -29.80 -15.18
N SER A 449 14.06 -28.49 -15.03
CA SER A 449 13.05 -27.42 -15.07
C SER A 449 12.60 -27.00 -16.47
N ILE A 450 13.50 -27.15 -17.44
CA ILE A 450 13.31 -26.89 -18.87
C ILE A 450 14.21 -27.87 -19.63
N GLU A 451 13.78 -28.35 -20.79
CA GLU A 451 14.61 -29.20 -21.65
C GLU A 451 15.82 -28.42 -22.19
N GLU A 452 17.01 -29.01 -22.11
CA GLU A 452 18.26 -28.38 -22.59
C GLU A 452 18.21 -28.05 -24.09
N SER A 453 17.48 -28.85 -24.88
CA SER A 453 17.20 -28.60 -26.30
C SER A 453 16.50 -27.25 -26.53
N ILE A 454 15.55 -26.87 -25.67
CA ILE A 454 14.83 -25.60 -25.75
C ILE A 454 15.77 -24.45 -25.40
N VAL A 455 16.60 -24.61 -24.36
CA VAL A 455 17.60 -23.60 -23.98
C VAL A 455 18.58 -23.37 -25.12
N GLN A 456 19.11 -24.45 -25.69
CA GLN A 456 20.03 -24.38 -26.83
C GLN A 456 19.38 -23.71 -28.05
N ALA A 457 18.11 -24.02 -28.35
CA ALA A 457 17.37 -23.37 -29.43
C ALA A 457 17.17 -21.86 -29.21
N VAL A 458 16.98 -21.43 -27.95
CA VAL A 458 16.94 -20.00 -27.61
C VAL A 458 18.31 -19.34 -27.83
N ILE A 459 19.40 -19.97 -27.38
CA ILE A 459 20.77 -19.48 -27.59
C ILE A 459 21.08 -19.33 -29.09
N ASP A 460 20.80 -20.37 -29.88
CA ASP A 460 21.04 -20.39 -31.32
C ASP A 460 20.15 -19.39 -32.06
N GLY A 461 18.91 -19.22 -31.60
CA GLY A 461 17.98 -18.21 -32.12
C GLY A 461 18.48 -16.78 -31.87
N ILE A 462 19.01 -16.49 -30.68
CA ILE A 462 19.63 -15.20 -30.34
C ILE A 462 20.86 -14.97 -31.26
N LYS A 463 21.76 -15.95 -31.36
CA LYS A 463 22.95 -15.87 -32.21
C LYS A 463 22.58 -15.63 -33.68
N THR A 464 21.60 -16.37 -34.19
CA THR A 464 21.12 -16.24 -35.58
C THR A 464 20.51 -14.87 -35.85
N TYR A 465 19.67 -14.38 -34.94
CA TYR A 465 19.03 -13.06 -35.08
C TYR A 465 20.05 -11.94 -35.22
N PHE A 466 21.07 -11.93 -34.37
CA PHE A 466 22.10 -10.90 -34.39
C PHE A 466 23.11 -11.06 -35.55
N ASN A 467 23.29 -12.27 -36.09
CA ASN A 467 24.12 -12.51 -37.27
C ASN A 467 23.42 -12.12 -38.59
N ALA A 468 22.10 -12.24 -38.68
CA ALA A 468 21.34 -11.92 -39.90
C ALA A 468 21.34 -10.41 -40.23
N GLY A 469 21.28 -9.55 -39.21
CA GLY A 469 21.31 -8.08 -39.38
C GLY A 469 22.62 -7.54 -39.95
N THR A 470 23.74 -8.24 -39.72
CA THR A 470 25.07 -7.88 -40.24
C THR A 470 25.16 -8.10 -41.76
N LEU A 471 24.53 -9.16 -42.29
CA LEU A 471 24.50 -9.49 -43.73
C LEU A 471 23.58 -8.56 -44.56
N ALA A 472 22.50 -8.03 -43.97
CA ALA A 472 21.65 -7.03 -44.62
C ALA A 472 22.36 -5.66 -44.74
N SER A 473 23.15 -5.28 -43.72
CA SER A 473 23.90 -4.01 -43.71
C SER A 473 25.09 -3.96 -44.68
N SER A 474 25.68 -5.12 -45.04
CA SER A 474 26.78 -5.20 -46.02
C SER A 474 26.30 -5.06 -47.47
N ARG A 475 25.05 -5.45 -47.77
CA ARG A 475 24.43 -5.25 -49.10
C ARG A 475 24.05 -3.79 -49.36
N ASN A 476 23.62 -3.03 -48.34
CA ASN A 476 23.27 -1.61 -48.50
C ASN A 476 24.49 -0.68 -48.61
N ARG A 477 25.67 -1.07 -48.09
CA ARG A 477 26.91 -0.26 -48.23
C ARG A 477 27.52 -0.28 -49.64
N ALA A 478 27.07 -1.15 -50.53
CA ALA A 478 27.51 -1.16 -51.93
C ALA A 478 26.73 -0.17 -52.82
N GLY A 479 25.57 0.35 -52.35
CA GLY A 479 24.70 1.25 -53.12
C GLY A 479 24.82 2.74 -52.78
N GLU A 480 25.46 3.11 -51.67
CA GLU A 480 25.61 4.51 -51.23
C GLU A 480 27.08 4.95 -51.29
N ARG A 481 27.62 5.00 -52.51
CA ARG A 481 28.77 5.83 -52.85
C ARG A 481 28.38 6.80 -53.95
N GLU A 482 27.41 7.66 -53.69
CA GLU A 482 27.24 8.89 -54.44
C GLU A 482 26.35 9.88 -53.67
N GLY A 483 26.95 10.99 -53.22
CA GLY A 483 26.23 12.24 -53.00
C GLY A 483 26.11 12.77 -51.56
N LYS A 484 26.81 13.90 -51.34
CA LYS A 484 26.55 15.01 -50.38
C LYS A 484 27.03 14.80 -48.94
N LYS A 485 28.16 15.43 -48.55
CA LYS A 485 28.31 16.84 -48.08
C LYS A 485 27.46 17.17 -46.84
N THR A 486 28.15 17.10 -45.70
CA THR A 486 28.10 17.99 -44.52
C THR A 486 27.04 19.09 -44.51
N GLN A 487 26.19 19.10 -43.48
CA GLN A 487 25.74 20.34 -42.85
C GLN A 487 25.30 20.11 -41.40
N ASP A 488 25.68 21.08 -40.58
CA ASP A 488 25.58 21.16 -39.12
C ASP A 488 24.15 21.26 -38.58
N LEU A 489 24.10 21.00 -37.27
CA LEU A 489 22.99 21.11 -36.33
C LEU A 489 22.29 22.50 -36.33
N ASP A 490 20.96 22.50 -36.21
CA ASP A 490 20.17 23.67 -35.78
C ASP A 490 19.38 23.32 -34.50
N PRO A 491 19.60 24.01 -33.37
CA PRO A 491 18.96 23.74 -32.09
C PRO A 491 17.68 24.56 -31.92
N LYS A 492 16.62 24.29 -32.70
CA LYS A 492 15.28 24.84 -32.44
C LYS A 492 14.17 23.91 -32.94
N PHE A 493 13.66 23.05 -32.06
CA PHE A 493 12.29 22.54 -32.17
C PHE A 493 11.66 22.38 -30.77
N GLN A 494 11.41 23.53 -30.15
CA GLN A 494 10.31 23.72 -29.22
C GLN A 494 9.27 24.63 -29.90
N ALA A 495 8.00 24.23 -29.78
CA ALA A 495 6.76 24.98 -29.97
C ALA A 495 6.06 24.98 -31.36
N LEU A 496 4.74 24.76 -31.26
CA LEU A 496 3.64 24.69 -32.26
C LEU A 496 3.52 23.35 -33.01
N THR A 497 2.42 22.60 -32.91
CA THR A 497 1.05 23.08 -33.20
C THR A 497 -0.02 22.27 -32.45
N LEU A 498 -0.91 22.99 -31.77
CA LEU A 498 -2.22 22.57 -31.26
C LEU A 498 -3.20 22.29 -32.42
N ALA A 499 -4.29 21.58 -32.10
CA ALA A 499 -5.58 21.50 -32.79
C ALA A 499 -5.76 20.39 -33.85
N ALA A 500 -6.39 19.29 -33.43
CA ALA A 500 -7.62 18.75 -34.01
C ALA A 500 -7.94 17.37 -33.40
N LEU A 501 -8.93 17.30 -32.51
CA LEU A 501 -9.87 16.18 -32.33
C LEU A 501 -10.78 16.49 -31.13
N SER A 502 -11.82 17.25 -31.42
CA SER A 502 -13.01 17.42 -30.59
C SER A 502 -14.22 16.85 -31.33
N CYS A 503 -15.24 16.43 -30.55
CA CYS A 503 -16.54 15.84 -30.91
C CYS A 503 -16.48 14.30 -30.96
N LEU A 504 -17.18 13.51 -30.14
CA LEU A 504 -18.44 13.68 -29.41
C LEU A 504 -18.38 12.94 -28.07
N HIS A 505 -18.67 13.59 -26.95
CA HIS A 505 -19.36 12.99 -25.80
C HIS A 505 -20.30 14.07 -25.26
N THR A 506 -21.60 13.85 -25.40
CA THR A 506 -22.63 14.68 -24.78
C THR A 506 -22.60 14.45 -23.28
N THR A 507 -21.84 15.28 -22.56
CA THR A 507 -21.95 15.41 -21.11
C THR A 507 -23.20 16.24 -20.81
N THR A 508 -24.19 15.64 -20.17
CA THR A 508 -25.16 16.42 -19.39
C THR A 508 -24.40 16.96 -18.18
N ALA A 509 -23.84 18.16 -18.33
CA ALA A 509 -23.35 18.94 -17.22
C ALA A 509 -24.52 19.17 -16.25
N SER A 510 -24.50 18.52 -15.09
CA SER A 510 -25.30 18.97 -13.95
C SER A 510 -24.70 20.29 -13.48
N ALA A 511 -25.30 21.39 -13.92
CA ALA A 511 -25.01 22.71 -13.42
C ALA A 511 -25.30 22.76 -11.93
N TYR A 512 -24.27 22.88 -11.09
CA TYR A 512 -24.42 23.35 -9.72
C TYR A 512 -24.20 24.87 -9.73
N PRO A 513 -25.25 25.71 -9.85
CA PRO A 513 -25.08 27.15 -9.83
C PRO A 513 -24.74 27.62 -8.42
N ARG A 514 -23.51 28.14 -8.26
CA ARG A 514 -23.09 29.37 -7.55
C ARG A 514 -21.68 29.21 -6.98
N GLN A 515 -20.69 29.25 -7.86
CA GLN A 515 -19.30 29.48 -7.49
C GLN A 515 -18.92 30.98 -7.50
N ASP A 516 -19.72 31.84 -8.14
CA ASP A 516 -19.36 33.25 -8.42
C ASP A 516 -20.27 34.32 -7.79
N ALA A 517 -21.08 33.99 -6.77
CA ALA A 517 -21.79 35.03 -6.03
C ALA A 517 -20.84 35.69 -5.01
N SER A 518 -20.75 37.03 -5.02
CA SER A 518 -20.05 37.76 -3.97
C SER A 518 -20.69 37.44 -2.61
N LEU A 519 -19.86 37.04 -1.65
CA LEU A 519 -20.31 36.77 -0.28
C LEU A 519 -20.92 38.03 0.34
N CYS A 520 -22.00 37.87 1.09
CA CYS A 520 -22.50 38.92 1.96
C CYS A 520 -21.48 39.21 3.05
N THR A 521 -21.47 40.44 3.57
CA THR A 521 -20.62 40.82 4.70
C THR A 521 -21.04 40.15 6.01
N GLU A 522 -22.31 39.73 6.09
CA GLU A 522 -22.94 39.10 7.25
C GLU A 522 -24.06 38.13 6.84
N TYR A 523 -24.25 37.07 7.64
CA TYR A 523 -25.33 36.08 7.52
C TYR A 523 -25.97 35.85 8.88
N ASP A 524 -27.20 35.34 8.95
CA ASP A 524 -27.81 34.93 10.21
C ASP A 524 -27.04 33.79 10.85
N TYR A 525 -26.72 32.78 10.05
CA TYR A 525 -25.98 31.60 10.47
C TYR A 525 -24.77 31.34 9.56
N ILE A 526 -23.64 31.01 10.17
CA ILE A 526 -22.47 30.46 9.48
C ILE A 526 -22.27 29.03 9.95
N ILE A 527 -22.22 28.09 9.01
CA ILE A 527 -22.00 26.67 9.25
C ILE A 527 -20.61 26.30 8.75
N VAL A 528 -19.84 25.64 9.61
CA VAL A 528 -18.46 25.24 9.33
C VAL A 528 -18.40 23.76 9.01
N GLY A 529 -18.25 23.42 7.72
CA GLY A 529 -18.27 22.05 7.20
C GLY A 529 -19.58 21.75 6.44
N ALA A 530 -19.46 21.20 5.24
CA ALA A 530 -20.57 20.72 4.40
C ALA A 530 -20.70 19.19 4.43
N GLY A 531 -20.51 18.59 5.61
CA GLY A 531 -20.78 17.17 5.85
C GLY A 531 -22.26 16.87 6.13
N ALA A 532 -22.54 15.66 6.65
CA ALA A 532 -23.87 15.20 7.04
C ALA A 532 -24.64 16.22 7.89
N SER A 533 -24.06 16.65 9.00
CA SER A 533 -24.72 17.61 9.87
C SER A 533 -24.83 19.00 9.26
N GLY A 534 -23.73 19.51 8.70
CA GLY A 534 -23.67 20.88 8.21
C GLY A 534 -24.70 21.16 7.12
N LEU A 535 -24.80 20.28 6.12
CA LEU A 535 -25.78 20.44 5.04
C LEU A 535 -27.22 20.19 5.50
N THR A 536 -27.43 19.29 6.47
CA THR A 536 -28.75 19.09 7.09
C THR A 536 -29.22 20.37 7.79
N VAL A 537 -28.40 20.92 8.68
CA VAL A 537 -28.75 22.16 9.41
C VAL A 537 -28.91 23.33 8.44
N ALA A 538 -28.05 23.45 7.43
CA ALA A 538 -28.13 24.51 6.42
C ALA A 538 -29.44 24.47 5.64
N ASN A 539 -29.84 23.27 5.20
CA ASN A 539 -31.11 23.06 4.53
C ASN A 539 -32.28 23.47 5.43
N ARG A 540 -32.31 22.99 6.67
CA ARG A 540 -33.43 23.26 7.58
C ARG A 540 -33.52 24.73 7.95
N LEU A 541 -32.43 25.41 8.27
CA LEU A 541 -32.45 26.83 8.62
C LEU A 541 -32.87 27.71 7.44
N SER A 542 -32.46 27.37 6.22
CA SER A 542 -32.81 28.12 5.01
C SER A 542 -34.24 27.87 4.50
N GLU A 543 -35.02 27.00 5.14
CA GLU A 543 -36.46 26.84 4.83
C GLU A 543 -37.23 28.13 5.06
N ASP A 544 -36.81 28.96 6.03
CA ASP A 544 -37.31 30.32 6.20
C ASP A 544 -36.56 31.25 5.22
N PRO A 545 -37.24 31.84 4.22
CA PRO A 545 -36.60 32.73 3.25
C PRO A 545 -36.04 34.02 3.88
N ALA A 546 -36.44 34.37 5.10
CA ALA A 546 -35.89 35.51 5.84
C ALA A 546 -34.55 35.19 6.54
N VAL A 547 -34.17 33.92 6.63
CA VAL A 547 -32.95 33.47 7.29
C VAL A 547 -31.85 33.24 6.26
N THR A 548 -30.72 33.95 6.43
CA THR A 548 -29.53 33.82 5.57
C THR A 548 -28.51 32.85 6.16
N VAL A 549 -28.05 31.90 5.36
CA VAL A 549 -27.12 30.84 5.78
C VAL A 549 -25.92 30.77 4.83
N LEU A 550 -24.71 30.76 5.41
CA LEU A 550 -23.48 30.45 4.70
C LEU A 550 -22.88 29.14 5.23
N VAL A 551 -22.59 28.21 4.32
CA VAL A 551 -21.82 26.99 4.61
C VAL A 551 -20.41 27.16 4.03
N ILE A 552 -19.37 26.89 4.81
CA ILE A 552 -17.97 26.94 4.36
C ILE A 552 -17.38 25.54 4.47
N GLU A 553 -16.88 25.00 3.36
CA GLU A 553 -16.34 23.64 3.25
C GLU A 553 -14.90 23.66 2.75
N ALA A 554 -14.02 22.90 3.40
CA ALA A 554 -12.60 22.84 3.06
C ALA A 554 -12.35 22.10 1.74
N GLY A 555 -13.16 21.08 1.42
CA GLY A 555 -13.12 20.33 0.18
C GLY A 555 -13.90 20.95 -0.97
N ASP A 556 -13.63 20.46 -2.18
CA ASP A 556 -14.40 20.76 -3.39
C ASP A 556 -15.57 19.78 -3.58
N PHE A 557 -16.34 19.96 -4.66
CA PHE A 557 -17.31 18.95 -5.11
C PHE A 557 -16.61 17.72 -5.70
N ASP A 558 -17.27 16.57 -5.64
CA ASP A 558 -16.79 15.28 -6.15
C ASP A 558 -16.80 15.14 -7.68
N LYS A 559 -17.35 16.13 -8.40
CA LYS A 559 -17.52 16.12 -9.87
C LYS A 559 -18.23 14.86 -10.40
N ASN A 560 -19.03 14.19 -9.56
CA ASN A 560 -19.70 12.93 -9.85
C ASN A 560 -18.74 11.79 -10.31
N GLU A 561 -17.50 11.76 -9.81
CA GLU A 561 -16.54 10.70 -10.15
C GLU A 561 -17.06 9.30 -9.73
N ASP A 562 -16.84 8.28 -10.57
CA ASP A 562 -17.35 6.91 -10.37
C ASP A 562 -16.95 6.30 -9.02
N ILE A 563 -15.70 6.53 -8.59
CA ILE A 563 -15.15 6.05 -7.32
C ILE A 563 -15.88 6.59 -6.07
N VAL A 564 -16.70 7.63 -6.25
CA VAL A 564 -17.57 8.20 -5.22
C VAL A 564 -19.01 7.75 -5.46
N THR A 565 -19.49 7.75 -6.70
CA THR A 565 -20.92 7.62 -7.00
C THR A 565 -21.42 6.17 -7.13
N ILE A 566 -20.59 5.26 -7.65
CA ILE A 566 -20.99 3.86 -7.94
C ILE A 566 -20.88 3.01 -6.65
N PRO A 567 -21.95 2.32 -6.21
CA PRO A 567 -21.95 1.57 -4.97
C PRO A 567 -20.86 0.50 -4.87
N GLY A 568 -20.65 -0.31 -5.91
CA GLY A 568 -19.59 -1.34 -5.93
C GLY A 568 -18.16 -0.80 -5.94
N LEU A 569 -17.99 0.52 -6.01
CA LEU A 569 -16.70 1.21 -5.84
C LEU A 569 -16.61 1.95 -4.49
N ALA A 570 -17.56 1.74 -3.58
CA ALA A 570 -17.57 2.39 -2.27
C ALA A 570 -16.24 2.17 -1.51
N GLY A 571 -15.70 3.25 -0.95
CA GLY A 571 -14.36 3.27 -0.36
C GLY A 571 -13.22 3.62 -1.34
N GLY A 572 -13.49 3.70 -2.65
CA GLY A 572 -12.49 4.04 -3.68
C GLY A 572 -11.92 5.46 -3.58
N ALA A 573 -12.62 6.38 -2.91
CA ALA A 573 -12.17 7.76 -2.70
C ALA A 573 -11.14 7.94 -1.57
N ILE A 574 -10.88 6.89 -0.78
CA ILE A 574 -9.88 6.93 0.31
C ILE A 574 -8.47 7.16 -0.25
N GLY A 575 -7.71 8.08 0.35
CA GLY A 575 -6.36 8.46 -0.09
C GLY A 575 -6.32 9.36 -1.32
N THR A 576 -7.47 9.79 -1.85
CA THR A 576 -7.53 10.76 -2.95
C THR A 576 -7.61 12.20 -2.42
N LYS A 577 -7.77 13.18 -3.32
CA LYS A 577 -8.02 14.59 -2.97
C LYS A 577 -9.28 14.82 -2.11
N TYR A 578 -10.19 13.83 -2.02
CA TYR A 578 -11.41 13.87 -1.20
C TYR A 578 -11.21 13.40 0.24
N ASP A 579 -10.00 12.96 0.59
CA ASP A 579 -9.63 12.48 1.91
C ASP A 579 -8.73 13.51 2.61
N TRP A 580 -8.95 13.74 3.90
CA TRP A 580 -8.01 14.48 4.74
C TRP A 580 -6.67 13.75 4.91
N ASN A 581 -6.67 12.42 4.72
CA ASN A 581 -5.50 11.54 4.78
C ASN A 581 -4.75 11.66 6.12
N LEU A 582 -5.51 11.54 7.23
CA LEU A 582 -4.98 11.63 8.58
C LEU A 582 -4.56 10.25 9.11
N THR A 583 -3.78 10.26 10.19
CA THR A 583 -3.35 9.06 10.93
C THR A 583 -3.49 9.28 12.42
N TYR A 584 -3.99 8.29 13.15
CA TYR A 584 -3.77 8.20 14.59
C TYR A 584 -2.30 7.83 14.85
N PRO A 585 -1.64 8.47 15.83
CA PRO A 585 -0.23 8.26 16.11
C PRO A 585 0.04 6.89 16.72
N ALA A 586 1.31 6.48 16.64
CA ALA A 586 1.80 5.26 17.25
C ALA A 586 1.61 5.24 18.77
N THR A 587 1.08 4.13 19.29
CA THR A 587 0.91 3.90 20.73
C THR A 587 1.52 2.57 21.14
N THR A 588 1.93 2.48 22.40
CA THR A 588 2.41 1.21 22.98
C THR A 588 1.32 0.14 23.00
N SER A 589 0.06 0.55 23.20
CA SER A 589 -1.10 -0.36 23.19
C SER A 589 -1.35 -1.03 21.82
N LEU A 590 -0.82 -0.45 20.73
CA LEU A 590 -0.86 -0.99 19.38
C LEU A 590 0.52 -1.45 18.86
N ASN A 591 1.46 -1.73 19.77
CA ASN A 591 2.82 -2.17 19.43
C ASN A 591 3.56 -1.19 18.48
N GLY A 592 3.37 0.12 18.67
CA GLY A 592 4.07 1.16 17.91
C GLY A 592 3.50 1.45 16.52
N ARG A 593 2.32 0.92 16.16
CA ARG A 593 1.71 1.16 14.84
C ARG A 593 0.95 2.49 14.78
N ASN A 594 1.14 3.22 13.68
CA ASN A 594 0.21 4.27 13.25
C ASN A 594 -1.02 3.63 12.60
N VAL A 595 -2.20 4.27 12.73
CA VAL A 595 -3.46 3.81 12.12
C VAL A 595 -4.00 4.88 11.19
N SER A 596 -4.22 4.55 9.92
CA SER A 596 -4.84 5.48 8.96
C SER A 596 -6.31 5.74 9.30
N ILE A 597 -6.72 7.01 9.28
CA ILE A 597 -8.10 7.46 9.52
C ILE A 597 -8.58 8.34 8.35
N PRO A 598 -9.11 7.72 7.28
CA PRO A 598 -9.74 8.43 6.18
C PRO A 598 -10.94 9.27 6.65
N LEU A 599 -11.00 10.54 6.23
CA LEU A 599 -12.10 11.45 6.54
C LEU A 599 -12.44 12.30 5.32
N GLY A 600 -13.73 12.53 5.07
CA GLY A 600 -14.15 13.26 3.88
C GLY A 600 -13.78 14.75 3.93
N LYS A 601 -13.00 15.18 2.93
CA LYS A 601 -12.68 16.57 2.57
C LYS A 601 -13.32 16.89 1.21
N VAL A 602 -14.65 16.96 1.21
CA VAL A 602 -15.47 17.08 0.00
C VAL A 602 -16.86 17.59 0.39
N VAL A 603 -17.58 18.27 -0.50
CA VAL A 603 -19.00 18.59 -0.26
C VAL A 603 -19.78 17.28 -0.10
N GLY A 604 -20.36 17.09 1.09
CA GLY A 604 -20.96 15.84 1.53
C GLY A 604 -20.18 15.16 2.68
N GLY A 605 -18.93 15.56 2.92
CA GLY A 605 -18.04 15.02 3.95
C GLY A 605 -17.86 13.51 3.82
N SER A 606 -17.70 12.82 4.96
CA SER A 606 -17.45 11.37 4.98
C SER A 606 -18.58 10.52 4.38
N THR A 607 -19.78 11.07 4.13
CA THR A 607 -20.86 10.34 3.43
C THR A 607 -20.53 10.02 1.97
N LYS A 608 -19.53 10.69 1.40
CA LYS A 608 -18.97 10.44 0.07
C LYS A 608 -17.87 9.36 0.05
N LEU A 609 -17.28 9.05 1.20
CA LEU A 609 -16.20 8.07 1.32
C LEU A 609 -16.67 6.76 1.96
N ASN A 610 -17.77 6.78 2.72
CA ASN A 610 -18.23 5.64 3.50
C ASN A 610 -18.59 4.40 2.64
N ARG A 611 -18.71 3.25 3.30
CA ARG A 611 -19.14 1.95 2.74
C ARG A 611 -20.66 1.81 2.60
N MET A 612 -21.38 2.91 2.70
CA MET A 612 -22.81 3.03 2.45
C MET A 612 -23.77 2.27 3.36
N VAL A 613 -23.31 1.65 4.44
CA VAL A 613 -24.19 1.03 5.45
C VAL A 613 -25.12 2.09 6.06
N TYR A 614 -26.42 1.80 6.12
CA TYR A 614 -27.45 2.70 6.64
C TYR A 614 -28.28 2.03 7.74
N ASP A 615 -27.63 1.75 8.86
CA ASP A 615 -28.26 1.17 10.05
C ASP A 615 -28.50 2.21 11.17
N ARG A 616 -29.16 1.79 12.24
CA ARG A 616 -29.37 2.55 13.47
C ARG A 616 -28.99 1.67 14.65
N GLY A 617 -28.56 2.30 15.75
CA GLY A 617 -28.31 1.59 16.98
C GLY A 617 -29.61 1.07 17.60
N SER A 618 -29.47 0.19 18.59
CA SER A 618 -30.61 -0.25 19.38
C SER A 618 -31.19 0.90 20.20
N LYS A 619 -32.44 0.75 20.66
CA LYS A 619 -33.05 1.67 21.63
C LYS A 619 -32.14 1.90 22.85
N ALA A 620 -31.53 0.82 23.35
CA ALA A 620 -30.69 0.84 24.53
C ALA A 620 -29.44 1.71 24.37
N ASP A 621 -28.93 1.89 23.15
CA ASP A 621 -27.75 2.72 22.88
C ASP A 621 -28.03 4.21 23.13
N TYR A 622 -29.17 4.70 22.65
CA TYR A 622 -29.55 6.10 22.79
C TYR A 622 -30.13 6.40 24.17
N ASP A 623 -30.84 5.45 24.79
CA ASP A 623 -31.31 5.59 26.16
C ASP A 623 -30.14 5.79 27.16
N ARG A 624 -28.95 5.24 26.89
CA ARG A 624 -27.75 5.51 27.71
C ARG A 624 -27.35 6.97 27.70
N TRP A 625 -27.62 7.71 26.63
CA TRP A 625 -27.33 9.13 26.61
C TRP A 625 -28.19 9.87 27.64
N ALA A 626 -29.44 9.43 27.84
CA ALA A 626 -30.32 9.91 28.92
C ALA A 626 -29.85 9.46 30.31
N GLU A 627 -29.36 8.23 30.47
CA GLU A 627 -28.74 7.76 31.72
C GLU A 627 -27.52 8.60 32.13
N LEU A 628 -26.82 9.20 31.15
CA LEU A 628 -25.74 10.16 31.37
C LEU A 628 -26.21 11.60 31.64
N GLY A 629 -27.52 11.82 31.76
CA GLY A 629 -28.13 13.11 32.04
C GLY A 629 -28.48 13.93 30.80
N ASN A 630 -28.57 13.32 29.61
CA ASN A 630 -29.02 13.97 28.37
C ASN A 630 -30.44 13.47 28.01
N SER A 631 -31.41 13.73 28.89
CA SER A 631 -32.75 13.12 28.83
C SER A 631 -33.50 13.40 27.53
N ASP A 632 -33.26 14.57 26.95
CA ASP A 632 -33.79 14.96 25.64
C ASP A 632 -33.12 14.22 24.48
N TRP A 633 -32.24 13.24 24.68
CA TRP A 633 -31.51 12.55 23.60
C TRP A 633 -31.68 11.02 23.60
N GLU A 634 -32.72 10.52 24.26
CA GLU A 634 -33.12 9.10 24.22
C GLU A 634 -33.77 8.69 22.87
N TRP A 635 -33.89 7.39 22.64
CA TRP A 635 -34.44 6.81 21.40
C TRP A 635 -35.76 7.42 20.97
N ASN A 636 -36.74 7.49 21.87
CA ASN A 636 -38.09 7.97 21.56
C ASN A 636 -38.09 9.42 21.05
N THR A 637 -37.16 10.23 21.55
CA THR A 637 -37.01 11.63 21.14
C THR A 637 -36.14 11.81 19.90
N LEU A 638 -35.39 10.78 19.48
CA LEU A 638 -34.54 10.76 18.29
C LEU A 638 -35.18 10.05 17.10
N LEU A 639 -36.04 9.05 17.32
CA LEU A 639 -36.73 8.30 16.26
C LEU A 639 -37.46 9.20 15.25
N PRO A 640 -38.17 10.27 15.66
CA PRO A 640 -38.77 11.20 14.69
C PRO A 640 -37.74 11.85 13.75
N TYR A 641 -36.53 12.12 14.25
CA TYR A 641 -35.44 12.73 13.48
C TYR A 641 -34.67 11.73 12.63
N PHE A 642 -34.57 10.47 13.07
CA PHE A 642 -34.15 9.36 12.21
C PHE A 642 -35.08 9.22 10.99
N LYS A 643 -36.39 9.32 11.20
CA LYS A 643 -37.38 9.26 10.11
C LYS A 643 -37.36 10.53 9.25
N LYS A 644 -37.11 11.71 9.84
CA LYS A 644 -37.13 13.00 9.11
C LYS A 644 -36.04 13.10 8.02
N ASN A 645 -34.87 12.51 8.26
CA ASN A 645 -33.77 12.55 7.29
C ASN A 645 -33.89 11.49 6.17
N GLU A 646 -34.64 10.42 6.42
CA GLU A 646 -34.71 9.23 5.58
C GLU A 646 -35.84 9.28 4.53
N LYS A 647 -35.53 8.76 3.34
CA LYS A 647 -36.46 8.41 2.29
C LYS A 647 -36.29 6.93 1.95
N PHE A 648 -36.99 6.10 2.70
CA PHE A 648 -36.88 4.66 2.62
C PHE A 648 -37.56 4.09 1.38
N THR A 649 -36.97 3.07 0.81
CA THR A 649 -37.55 2.22 -0.22
C THR A 649 -37.21 0.77 0.12
N GLY A 650 -38.24 -0.05 0.32
CA GLY A 650 -38.08 -1.46 0.68
C GLY A 650 -37.36 -2.28 -0.40
N PRO A 651 -37.02 -3.55 -0.08
CA PRO A 651 -36.33 -4.43 -1.02
C PRO A 651 -37.17 -4.67 -2.28
N ASN A 652 -36.50 -4.90 -3.41
CA ASN A 652 -37.18 -5.31 -4.63
C ASN A 652 -37.77 -6.73 -4.48
N ALA A 653 -38.64 -7.14 -5.41
CA ALA A 653 -39.33 -8.43 -5.31
C ALA A 653 -38.36 -9.62 -5.26
N ASP A 654 -37.28 -9.56 -6.04
CA ASP A 654 -36.32 -10.65 -6.20
C ASP A 654 -35.58 -10.93 -4.88
N ILE A 655 -34.90 -9.93 -4.32
CA ILE A 655 -34.13 -10.11 -3.07
C ILE A 655 -35.05 -10.33 -1.86
N LYS A 656 -36.25 -9.75 -1.87
CA LYS A 656 -37.24 -9.98 -0.82
C LYS A 656 -37.66 -11.44 -0.78
N GLN A 657 -37.94 -12.04 -1.94
CA GLN A 657 -38.30 -13.44 -2.04
C GLN A 657 -37.12 -14.35 -1.72
N GLU A 658 -35.93 -14.02 -2.23
CA GLU A 658 -34.74 -14.86 -2.11
C GLU A 658 -34.18 -14.93 -0.68
N TYR A 659 -34.22 -13.82 0.06
CA TYR A 659 -33.61 -13.69 1.39
C TYR A 659 -34.64 -13.55 2.52
N GLY A 660 -35.94 -13.50 2.21
CA GLY A 660 -36.99 -13.37 3.22
C GLY A 660 -36.97 -12.03 3.97
N ILE A 661 -36.50 -10.95 3.32
CA ILE A 661 -36.28 -9.65 3.96
C ILE A 661 -37.60 -9.06 4.45
N THR A 662 -37.66 -8.76 5.75
CA THR A 662 -38.76 -8.06 6.40
C THR A 662 -38.44 -6.59 6.63
N THR A 663 -39.48 -5.76 6.71
CA THR A 663 -39.36 -4.34 7.03
C THR A 663 -40.53 -3.91 7.92
N ASP A 664 -40.29 -2.94 8.81
CA ASP A 664 -41.30 -2.27 9.63
C ASP A 664 -41.55 -0.86 9.07
N PRO A 665 -42.63 -0.64 8.30
CA PRO A 665 -42.93 0.67 7.74
C PRO A 665 -43.08 1.77 8.79
N SER A 666 -43.42 1.44 10.04
CA SER A 666 -43.57 2.41 11.12
C SER A 666 -42.23 2.98 11.59
N ALA A 667 -41.13 2.26 11.38
CA ALA A 667 -39.78 2.65 11.76
C ALA A 667 -39.10 3.61 10.76
N HIS A 668 -39.62 3.72 9.53
CA HIS A 668 -38.95 4.40 8.43
C HIS A 668 -39.55 5.74 8.02
N GLY A 669 -38.70 6.63 7.50
CA GLY A 669 -39.08 7.88 6.86
C GLY A 669 -39.39 7.72 5.37
N SER A 670 -40.27 8.57 4.81
CA SER A 670 -40.63 8.52 3.38
C SER A 670 -40.41 9.84 2.62
N SER A 671 -40.01 10.91 3.33
CA SER A 671 -39.96 12.26 2.80
C SER A 671 -38.63 12.98 3.02
N GLY A 672 -37.64 12.30 3.60
CA GLY A 672 -36.30 12.85 3.81
C GLY A 672 -35.52 13.06 2.52
N PHE A 673 -34.29 13.56 2.65
CA PHE A 673 -33.39 13.80 1.51
C PHE A 673 -32.49 12.60 1.23
N ILE A 674 -32.17 11.78 2.24
CA ILE A 674 -31.28 10.65 2.08
C ILE A 674 -32.08 9.43 1.68
N HIS A 675 -31.81 8.90 0.50
CA HIS A 675 -32.41 7.64 0.08
C HIS A 675 -31.82 6.49 0.90
N SER A 676 -32.68 5.65 1.44
CA SER A 676 -32.32 4.41 2.16
C SER A 676 -32.99 3.25 1.44
N SER A 677 -32.22 2.38 0.79
CA SER A 677 -32.74 1.25 0.04
C SER A 677 -31.76 0.09 -0.01
N TYR A 678 -32.27 -1.10 -0.29
CA TYR A 678 -31.45 -2.30 -0.44
C TYR A 678 -30.78 -2.35 -1.81
N SER A 679 -29.55 -2.88 -1.87
CA SER A 679 -28.93 -3.24 -3.14
C SER A 679 -29.79 -4.26 -3.87
N PRO A 680 -30.00 -4.15 -5.19
CA PRO A 680 -30.72 -5.16 -5.96
C PRO A 680 -29.89 -6.44 -6.19
N PHE A 681 -28.62 -6.46 -5.79
CA PHE A 681 -27.72 -7.61 -5.89
C PHE A 681 -27.07 -7.87 -4.52
N PHE A 682 -27.17 -9.11 -4.03
CA PHE A 682 -26.41 -9.59 -2.88
C PHE A 682 -25.39 -10.62 -3.36
N TRP A 683 -24.22 -10.65 -2.74
CA TRP A 683 -23.21 -11.65 -3.05
C TRP A 683 -23.69 -13.06 -2.65
N PRO A 684 -23.33 -14.13 -3.39
CA PRO A 684 -23.83 -15.48 -3.10
C PRO A 684 -23.49 -15.96 -1.69
N THR A 685 -22.34 -15.53 -1.16
CA THR A 685 -21.86 -15.86 0.20
C THR A 685 -22.74 -15.27 1.29
N THR A 686 -23.57 -14.25 1.00
CA THR A 686 -24.55 -13.68 1.94
C THR A 686 -25.54 -14.74 2.42
N LYS A 687 -25.94 -15.70 1.57
CA LYS A 687 -26.84 -16.79 2.00
C LYS A 687 -26.20 -17.69 3.05
N SER A 688 -24.89 -17.93 2.94
CA SER A 688 -24.17 -18.76 3.90
C SER A 688 -24.11 -18.09 5.26
N ILE A 689 -23.85 -16.78 5.33
CA ILE A 689 -23.81 -16.08 6.63
C ILE A 689 -25.19 -15.95 7.28
N VAL A 690 -26.26 -15.76 6.49
CA VAL A 690 -27.63 -15.77 7.00
C VAL A 690 -27.96 -17.11 7.64
N LYS A 691 -27.69 -18.23 6.94
CA LYS A 691 -27.91 -19.58 7.48
C LYS A 691 -27.03 -19.87 8.70
N ALA A 692 -25.77 -19.45 8.69
CA ALA A 692 -24.87 -19.63 9.83
C ALA A 692 -25.38 -18.91 11.08
N THR A 693 -26.04 -17.76 10.90
CA THR A 693 -26.67 -17.00 11.99
C THR A 693 -27.79 -17.83 12.62
N GLU A 694 -28.65 -18.45 11.80
CA GLU A 694 -29.71 -19.36 12.26
C GLU A 694 -29.15 -20.63 12.94
N GLU A 695 -28.14 -21.25 12.34
CA GLU A 695 -27.46 -22.46 12.85
C GLU A 695 -26.77 -22.25 14.21
N LEU A 696 -26.46 -20.99 14.54
CA LEU A 696 -25.85 -20.59 15.81
C LEU A 696 -26.86 -20.04 16.82
N ASP A 697 -28.16 -20.19 16.56
CA ASP A 697 -29.26 -19.70 17.40
C ASP A 697 -29.21 -18.18 17.64
N ILE A 698 -28.69 -17.43 16.67
CA ILE A 698 -28.66 -15.97 16.72
C ILE A 698 -29.95 -15.45 16.07
N ASN A 699 -30.69 -14.63 16.81
CA ASN A 699 -31.92 -14.03 16.31
C ASN A 699 -31.65 -13.17 15.07
N ILE A 700 -32.51 -13.26 14.05
CA ILE A 700 -32.53 -12.31 12.93
C ILE A 700 -33.61 -11.27 13.23
N ALA A 701 -33.23 -10.00 13.32
CA ALA A 701 -34.16 -8.93 13.65
C ALA A 701 -35.17 -8.70 12.52
N PHE A 702 -36.42 -8.43 12.90
CA PHE A 702 -37.49 -8.12 11.96
C PHE A 702 -37.18 -6.86 11.13
N ASP A 703 -36.64 -5.84 11.79
CA ASP A 703 -36.11 -4.62 11.18
C ASP A 703 -35.22 -3.93 12.21
N GLN A 704 -33.97 -3.63 11.87
CA GLN A 704 -33.05 -2.94 12.78
C GLN A 704 -33.52 -1.51 13.12
N ALA A 705 -34.26 -0.86 12.22
CA ALA A 705 -34.61 0.54 12.33
C ALA A 705 -35.66 0.83 13.42
N ASN A 706 -36.33 -0.21 13.95
CA ASN A 706 -37.33 -0.10 15.01
C ASN A 706 -36.73 -0.02 16.44
N GLY A 707 -35.40 -0.05 16.55
CA GLY A 707 -34.66 0.00 17.82
C GLY A 707 -34.33 -1.37 18.39
N GLY A 708 -34.68 -2.45 17.69
CA GLY A 708 -34.31 -3.84 17.98
C GLY A 708 -33.12 -4.35 17.16
N ALA A 709 -32.12 -3.50 16.90
CA ALA A 709 -30.92 -3.81 16.11
C ALA A 709 -29.97 -4.78 16.85
N ILE A 710 -30.41 -6.03 17.05
CA ILE A 710 -29.72 -7.08 17.82
C ILE A 710 -29.77 -8.40 17.06
N GLY A 711 -28.64 -9.11 17.02
CA GLY A 711 -28.47 -10.34 16.26
C GLY A 711 -28.12 -10.05 14.80
N GLY A 712 -28.60 -10.87 13.86
CA GLY A 712 -28.43 -10.63 12.43
C GLY A 712 -29.51 -9.72 11.85
N TYR A 713 -29.19 -8.88 10.87
CA TYR A 713 -30.21 -8.14 10.11
C TYR A 713 -29.76 -7.76 8.71
N PHE A 714 -30.74 -7.65 7.80
CA PHE A 714 -30.51 -7.09 6.47
C PHE A 714 -30.42 -5.56 6.54
N CYS A 715 -29.34 -5.00 6.03
CA CYS A 715 -29.09 -3.57 6.11
C CYS A 715 -29.43 -2.87 4.80
N PRO A 716 -30.20 -1.76 4.83
CA PRO A 716 -30.28 -0.88 3.67
C PRO A 716 -29.00 -0.03 3.53
N HIS A 717 -28.87 0.62 2.38
CA HIS A 717 -27.76 1.52 2.07
C HIS A 717 -28.26 2.93 1.76
N ASN A 718 -27.40 3.95 1.93
CA ASN A 718 -27.66 5.29 1.39
C ASN A 718 -27.55 5.30 -0.14
N LEU A 719 -28.54 4.69 -0.80
CA LEU A 719 -28.56 4.35 -2.21
C LEU A 719 -29.84 4.88 -2.83
N ASN A 720 -29.76 5.55 -3.98
CA ASN A 720 -30.95 5.92 -4.73
C ASN A 720 -31.52 4.69 -5.45
N PRO A 721 -32.75 4.23 -5.15
CA PRO A 721 -33.29 2.97 -5.68
C PRO A 721 -33.60 3.01 -7.18
N LYS A 722 -33.61 4.20 -7.80
CA LYS A 722 -33.91 4.36 -9.23
C LYS A 722 -32.64 4.47 -10.06
N THR A 723 -31.70 5.30 -9.63
CA THR A 723 -30.47 5.55 -10.38
C THR A 723 -29.32 4.64 -9.96
N LEU A 724 -29.45 3.95 -8.83
CA LEU A 724 -28.44 3.09 -8.20
C LEU A 724 -27.09 3.77 -8.00
N VAL A 725 -27.13 5.07 -7.70
CA VAL A 725 -25.96 5.83 -7.25
C VAL A 725 -26.09 6.13 -5.76
N ARG A 726 -24.95 6.33 -5.11
CA ARG A 726 -24.87 6.80 -3.72
C ARG A 726 -25.74 8.04 -3.49
N SER A 727 -26.59 7.99 -2.47
CA SER A 727 -27.20 9.16 -1.83
C SER A 727 -26.28 9.68 -0.73
N SER A 728 -26.15 10.98 -0.57
CA SER A 728 -25.16 11.57 0.35
C SER A 728 -25.66 12.87 0.96
N ALA A 729 -24.92 13.43 1.91
CA ALA A 729 -25.28 14.70 2.54
C ALA A 729 -25.41 15.85 1.54
N GLN A 730 -24.76 15.76 0.37
CA GLN A 730 -24.94 16.70 -0.72
C GLN A 730 -26.39 16.80 -1.20
N ASP A 731 -27.22 15.77 -1.02
CA ASP A 731 -28.62 15.76 -1.45
C ASP A 731 -29.48 16.80 -0.69
N TYR A 732 -29.11 17.11 0.55
CA TYR A 732 -29.69 18.24 1.31
C TYR A 732 -29.42 19.59 0.66
N TYR A 733 -28.33 19.74 -0.09
CA TYR A 733 -28.01 20.97 -0.80
C TYR A 733 -28.56 20.96 -2.23
N SER A 734 -28.29 19.90 -2.99
CA SER A 734 -28.66 19.79 -4.41
C SER A 734 -30.15 20.05 -4.64
N ALA A 735 -31.01 19.49 -3.79
CA ALA A 735 -32.46 19.61 -3.89
C ALA A 735 -32.98 21.05 -3.69
N VAL A 736 -32.18 21.94 -3.08
CA VAL A 736 -32.60 23.30 -2.72
C VAL A 736 -31.58 24.37 -3.13
N SER A 737 -30.63 24.02 -4.00
CA SER A 737 -29.52 24.88 -4.44
C SER A 737 -29.96 26.23 -5.04
N GLN A 738 -31.22 26.34 -5.47
CA GLN A 738 -31.81 27.58 -5.99
C GLN A 738 -32.24 28.58 -4.90
N ARG A 739 -32.26 28.17 -3.62
CA ARG A 739 -32.61 29.06 -2.49
C ARG A 739 -31.62 30.22 -2.41
N LYS A 740 -32.11 31.45 -2.61
CA LYS A 740 -31.25 32.65 -2.65
C LYS A 740 -30.58 32.96 -1.31
N ASN A 741 -31.19 32.52 -0.21
CA ASN A 741 -30.76 32.73 1.17
C ASN A 741 -29.80 31.64 1.70
N LEU A 742 -29.49 30.61 0.91
CA LEU A 742 -28.48 29.60 1.23
C LEU A 742 -27.29 29.74 0.27
N GLN A 743 -26.08 29.88 0.83
CA GLN A 743 -24.84 29.92 0.07
C GLN A 743 -23.87 28.85 0.58
N LEU A 744 -23.17 28.18 -0.33
CA LEU A 744 -22.15 27.19 -0.05
C LEU A 744 -20.83 27.62 -0.69
N LEU A 745 -19.78 27.69 0.11
CA LEU A 745 -18.43 28.05 -0.29
C LEU A 745 -17.49 26.84 -0.15
N PRO A 746 -17.30 26.04 -1.22
CA PRO A 746 -16.34 24.94 -1.22
C PRO A 746 -14.89 25.44 -1.34
N GLY A 747 -13.92 24.55 -1.07
CA GLY A 747 -12.49 24.81 -1.23
C GLY A 747 -11.91 25.87 -0.27
N ASN A 748 -12.58 26.14 0.85
CA ASN A 748 -12.16 27.14 1.86
C ASN A 748 -12.27 26.54 3.26
N GLN A 749 -11.17 26.57 4.02
CA GLN A 749 -11.14 26.08 5.40
C GLN A 749 -11.34 27.25 6.37
N VAL A 750 -12.27 27.08 7.32
CA VAL A 750 -12.39 28.00 8.46
C VAL A 750 -11.16 27.87 9.34
N THR A 751 -10.49 28.99 9.59
CA THR A 751 -9.22 29.05 10.33
C THR A 751 -9.39 29.39 11.79
N ARG A 752 -10.44 30.14 12.15
CA ARG A 752 -10.79 30.48 13.53
C ARG A 752 -12.20 31.04 13.64
N ILE A 753 -12.76 30.94 14.84
CA ILE A 753 -13.95 31.66 15.26
C ILE A 753 -13.54 33.06 15.73
N ARG A 754 -14.30 34.06 15.30
CA ARG A 754 -14.11 35.44 15.74
C ARG A 754 -15.03 35.72 16.91
N THR A 755 -14.46 36.13 18.03
CA THR A 755 -15.21 36.41 19.26
C THR A 755 -15.11 37.88 19.64
N SER A 756 -16.12 38.36 20.35
CA SER A 756 -16.09 39.66 21.05
C SER A 756 -16.33 39.42 22.53
N LYS A 757 -15.65 40.20 23.37
CA LYS A 757 -15.81 40.15 24.83
C LYS A 757 -16.47 41.43 25.33
N ASN A 758 -17.50 41.29 26.16
CA ASN A 758 -18.12 42.39 26.91
C ASN A 758 -18.22 41.97 28.38
N GLY A 759 -17.35 42.54 29.23
CA GLY A 759 -17.15 42.06 30.60
C GLY A 759 -16.68 40.60 30.63
N SER A 760 -17.40 39.75 31.37
CA SER A 760 -17.16 38.30 31.41
C SER A 760 -17.86 37.53 30.29
N SER A 761 -18.73 38.17 29.50
CA SER A 761 -19.50 37.50 28.44
C SER A 761 -18.72 37.47 27.13
N VAL A 762 -18.52 36.27 26.58
CA VAL A 762 -17.95 36.05 25.24
C VAL A 762 -19.06 35.71 24.25
N ARG A 763 -18.99 36.27 23.03
CA ARG A 763 -19.92 35.98 21.93
C ARG A 763 -19.16 35.65 20.66
N ALA A 764 -19.56 34.62 19.93
CA ALA A 764 -19.13 34.37 18.57
C ALA A 764 -19.80 35.37 17.60
N THR A 765 -18.99 36.03 16.78
CA THR A 765 -19.41 37.12 15.89
C THR A 765 -19.23 36.80 14.42
N GLY A 766 -18.64 35.65 14.10
CA GLY A 766 -18.32 35.24 12.73
C GLY A 766 -17.12 34.32 12.69
N VAL A 767 -16.55 34.15 11.50
CA VAL A 767 -15.39 33.29 11.25
C VAL A 767 -14.33 33.98 10.40
N GLU A 768 -13.11 33.49 10.50
CA GLU A 768 -12.03 33.71 9.53
C GLU A 768 -11.86 32.43 8.71
N PHE A 769 -11.53 32.54 7.43
CA PHE A 769 -11.31 31.41 6.53
C PHE A 769 -10.29 31.73 5.44
N ALA A 770 -9.67 30.68 4.88
CA ALA A 770 -8.73 30.78 3.76
C ALA A 770 -8.73 29.47 2.96
N LYS A 771 -8.28 29.52 1.70
CA LYS A 771 -8.16 28.32 0.86
C LYS A 771 -7.01 27.40 1.30
N ASN A 772 -5.91 28.00 1.71
CA ASN A 772 -4.68 27.34 2.17
C ASN A 772 -3.86 28.32 3.03
N LYS A 773 -2.70 27.87 3.52
CA LYS A 773 -1.81 28.62 4.40
C LYS A 773 -1.26 29.91 3.76
N GLU A 774 -1.08 29.91 2.45
CA GLU A 774 -0.52 31.02 1.67
C GLU A 774 -1.59 32.05 1.26
N SER A 775 -2.87 31.69 1.34
CA SER A 775 -3.98 32.55 0.92
C SER A 775 -4.28 33.65 1.92
N THR A 776 -4.68 34.82 1.40
CA THR A 776 -5.20 35.90 2.24
C THR A 776 -6.43 35.43 3.02
N LYS A 777 -6.36 35.58 4.35
CA LYS A 777 -7.46 35.30 5.25
C LYS A 777 -8.62 36.28 5.01
N LYS A 778 -9.82 35.74 4.89
CA LYS A 778 -11.08 36.50 4.77
C LYS A 778 -11.90 36.33 6.03
N THR A 779 -12.82 37.26 6.27
CA THR A 779 -13.73 37.20 7.42
C THR A 779 -15.17 37.43 6.98
N VAL A 780 -16.09 36.83 7.72
CA VAL A 780 -17.54 37.00 7.51
C VAL A 780 -18.25 36.97 8.87
N LYS A 781 -19.27 37.80 9.05
CA LYS A 781 -19.98 37.96 10.33
C LYS A 781 -21.22 37.06 10.44
N ALA A 782 -21.50 36.59 11.65
CA ALA A 782 -22.76 35.93 12.02
C ALA A 782 -23.63 36.87 12.87
N LYS A 783 -24.89 37.08 12.46
CA LYS A 783 -25.88 37.86 13.22
C LYS A 783 -26.40 37.07 14.40
N LYS A 784 -26.70 35.77 14.22
CA LYS A 784 -27.28 34.92 15.26
C LYS A 784 -26.24 33.98 15.83
N GLU A 785 -25.81 32.98 15.06
CA GLU A 785 -24.91 31.93 15.55
C GLU A 785 -23.88 31.47 14.51
N VAL A 786 -22.74 30.98 15.02
CA VAL A 786 -21.82 30.12 14.28
C VAL A 786 -22.04 28.68 14.72
N ILE A 787 -22.11 27.75 13.77
CA ILE A 787 -22.40 26.34 14.00
C ILE A 787 -21.23 25.51 13.45
N LEU A 788 -20.52 24.83 14.35
CA LEU A 788 -19.44 23.92 13.99
C LEU A 788 -20.01 22.56 13.57
N ALA A 789 -19.67 22.12 12.36
CA ALA A 789 -20.01 20.81 11.80
C ALA A 789 -18.80 20.21 11.05
N ALA A 790 -17.59 20.45 11.59
CA ALA A 790 -16.31 20.09 10.96
C ALA A 790 -15.89 18.64 11.29
N GLY A 791 -16.68 17.92 12.08
CA GLY A 791 -16.43 16.53 12.46
C GLY A 791 -15.58 16.42 13.73
N ALA A 792 -15.49 15.19 14.26
CA ALA A 792 -14.92 14.93 15.57
C ALA A 792 -13.43 15.28 15.73
N ILE A 793 -12.69 15.48 14.64
CA ILE A 793 -11.27 15.86 14.70
C ILE A 793 -11.09 17.37 14.50
N HIS A 794 -11.72 17.96 13.48
CA HIS A 794 -11.47 19.38 13.18
C HIS A 794 -12.30 20.35 14.01
N THR A 795 -13.47 19.97 14.53
CA THR A 795 -14.24 20.82 15.45
C THR A 795 -13.47 21.22 16.71
N PRO A 796 -12.89 20.29 17.51
CA PRO A 796 -12.08 20.67 18.67
C PRO A 796 -10.82 21.44 18.28
N GLN A 797 -10.19 21.12 17.13
CA GLN A 797 -9.04 21.88 16.63
C GLN A 797 -9.41 23.34 16.36
N ILE A 798 -10.54 23.61 15.69
CA ILE A 798 -11.03 24.97 15.41
C ILE A 798 -11.30 25.71 16.71
N LEU A 799 -11.92 25.07 17.72
CA LEU A 799 -12.13 25.69 19.03
C LEU A 799 -10.80 26.06 19.69
N GLN A 800 -9.84 25.14 19.70
CA GLN A 800 -8.53 25.35 20.31
C GLN A 800 -7.78 26.51 19.66
N VAL A 801 -7.64 26.55 18.32
CA VAL A 801 -6.98 27.69 17.64
C VAL A 801 -7.76 29.00 17.74
N SER A 802 -9.02 28.95 18.18
CA SER A 802 -9.86 30.12 18.48
C SER A 802 -9.77 30.58 19.94
N GLY A 803 -8.93 29.94 20.76
CA GLY A 803 -8.75 30.25 22.18
C GLY A 803 -9.82 29.66 23.09
N ILE A 804 -10.53 28.62 22.66
CA ILE A 804 -11.56 27.92 23.45
C ILE A 804 -11.07 26.50 23.70
N GLY A 805 -10.62 26.21 24.92
CA GLY A 805 -10.02 24.91 25.26
C GLY A 805 -9.24 24.95 26.56
N ASP A 806 -8.39 23.95 26.79
CA ASP A 806 -7.49 23.89 27.94
C ASP A 806 -6.45 25.03 27.89
N SER A 807 -6.49 25.92 28.87
CA SER A 807 -5.57 27.07 28.95
C SER A 807 -4.09 26.68 28.86
N ALA A 808 -3.69 25.52 29.39
CA ALA A 808 -2.31 25.05 29.30
C ALA A 808 -1.93 24.67 27.86
N LEU A 809 -2.80 23.92 27.17
CA LEU A 809 -2.62 23.60 25.75
C LEU A 809 -2.56 24.89 24.92
N LEU A 810 -3.53 25.79 25.09
CA LEU A 810 -3.62 27.03 24.33
C LEU A 810 -2.35 27.88 24.47
N SER A 811 -1.84 28.00 25.70
CA SER A 811 -0.60 28.71 25.97
C SER A 811 0.61 28.04 25.30
N SER A 812 0.66 26.71 25.25
CA SER A 812 1.77 25.97 24.62
C SER A 812 1.86 26.12 23.10
N ILE A 813 0.78 26.57 22.45
CA ILE A 813 0.70 26.78 20.99
C ILE A 813 0.54 28.26 20.62
N ASP A 814 0.82 29.16 21.57
CA ASP A 814 0.73 30.62 21.41
C ASP A 814 -0.66 31.14 21.01
N VAL A 815 -1.71 30.51 21.53
CA VAL A 815 -3.10 30.95 21.33
C VAL A 815 -3.63 31.63 22.60
N PRO A 816 -4.05 32.91 22.53
CA PRO A 816 -4.66 33.58 23.68
C PRO A 816 -5.94 32.91 24.15
N VAL A 817 -6.06 32.70 25.47
CA VAL A 817 -7.26 32.10 26.07
C VAL A 817 -8.44 33.07 25.98
N VAL A 818 -9.50 32.64 25.30
CA VAL A 818 -10.80 33.30 25.23
C VAL A 818 -11.74 32.70 26.27
N VAL A 819 -11.84 31.36 26.30
CA VAL A 819 -12.60 30.60 27.30
C VAL A 819 -11.79 29.37 27.70
N ASP A 820 -11.53 29.24 29.01
CA ASP A 820 -10.96 28.03 29.59
C ASP A 820 -12.04 26.94 29.67
N LEU A 821 -11.93 25.97 28.78
CA LEU A 821 -12.82 24.81 28.67
C LEU A 821 -11.98 23.54 28.42
N PRO A 822 -11.31 23.00 29.46
CA PRO A 822 -10.33 21.92 29.30
C PRO A 822 -10.89 20.61 28.70
N ALA A 823 -12.21 20.43 28.74
CA ALA A 823 -12.89 19.30 28.12
C ALA A 823 -12.86 19.30 26.58
N VAL A 824 -12.54 20.43 25.91
CA VAL A 824 -12.44 20.48 24.44
C VAL A 824 -11.34 19.57 23.94
N GLY A 825 -11.70 18.63 23.07
CA GLY A 825 -10.81 17.62 22.52
C GLY A 825 -10.72 16.35 23.37
N GLN A 826 -11.28 16.31 24.58
CA GLN A 826 -11.23 15.13 25.46
C GLN A 826 -12.36 14.15 25.15
N ASN A 827 -12.34 12.96 25.75
CA ASN A 827 -13.34 11.89 25.52
C ASN A 827 -13.38 11.42 24.05
N PHE A 828 -12.30 11.60 23.29
CA PHE A 828 -12.24 11.14 21.90
C PHE A 828 -12.21 9.60 21.84
N HIS A 829 -13.07 9.01 21.02
CA HIS A 829 -13.18 7.58 20.85
C HIS A 829 -13.68 7.22 19.44
N ASP A 830 -13.51 5.96 19.07
CA ASP A 830 -13.81 5.43 17.75
C ASP A 830 -14.04 3.91 17.88
N HIS A 831 -14.85 3.31 17.01
CA HIS A 831 -15.00 1.86 17.00
C HIS A 831 -13.67 1.20 16.62
N VAL A 832 -13.34 0.10 17.30
CA VAL A 832 -12.11 -0.67 17.03
C VAL A 832 -12.43 -1.76 16.02
N LEU A 833 -11.70 -1.76 14.90
CA LEU A 833 -11.78 -2.76 13.86
C LEU A 833 -10.72 -3.84 14.07
N LEU A 834 -11.06 -5.10 13.87
CA LEU A 834 -10.12 -6.22 13.78
C LEU A 834 -10.58 -7.20 12.70
N SER A 835 -9.70 -7.70 11.83
CA SER A 835 -10.09 -8.64 10.78
C SER A 835 -9.59 -10.05 11.05
N VAL A 836 -10.51 -11.03 11.06
CA VAL A 836 -10.20 -12.45 10.94
C VAL A 836 -10.43 -12.85 9.49
N VAL A 837 -9.39 -13.32 8.81
CA VAL A 837 -9.39 -13.55 7.36
C VAL A 837 -9.23 -15.02 7.08
N GLY A 838 -10.11 -15.56 6.26
CA GLY A 838 -9.93 -16.86 5.62
C GLY A 838 -10.12 -16.79 4.11
N THR A 839 -9.62 -17.80 3.41
CA THR A 839 -10.04 -18.06 2.03
C THR A 839 -11.29 -18.93 2.04
N ILE A 840 -12.11 -18.79 0.99
CA ILE A 840 -13.26 -19.62 0.74
C ILE A 840 -13.32 -20.01 -0.74
N ASN A 841 -13.97 -21.12 -1.02
CA ASN A 841 -14.33 -21.58 -2.35
C ASN A 841 -15.78 -21.14 -2.64
N ALA A 842 -15.91 -20.06 -3.41
CA ALA A 842 -17.20 -19.55 -3.90
C ALA A 842 -17.09 -19.23 -5.40
N PRO A 843 -18.15 -19.45 -6.21
CA PRO A 843 -18.13 -19.23 -7.65
C PRO A 843 -17.81 -17.79 -8.07
N ILE A 844 -18.35 -16.82 -7.33
CA ILE A 844 -18.06 -15.39 -7.49
C ILE A 844 -17.91 -14.75 -6.10
N GLN A 845 -16.99 -13.81 -6.01
CA GLN A 845 -16.59 -13.07 -4.81
C GLN A 845 -16.36 -11.60 -5.18
N THR A 846 -16.47 -10.72 -4.19
CA THR A 846 -16.18 -9.28 -4.29
C THR A 846 -14.81 -9.01 -4.93
N SER A 847 -13.82 -9.84 -4.61
CA SER A 847 -12.47 -9.76 -5.18
C SER A 847 -12.42 -10.00 -6.68
N ASN A 848 -13.43 -10.60 -7.32
CA ASN A 848 -13.46 -10.76 -8.77
C ASN A 848 -13.61 -9.43 -9.52
N LEU A 849 -14.21 -8.39 -8.90
CA LEU A 849 -14.29 -7.05 -9.51
C LEU A 849 -12.92 -6.38 -9.67
N THR A 850 -11.91 -6.83 -8.92
CA THR A 850 -10.53 -6.33 -9.02
C THR A 850 -9.60 -7.35 -9.68
N SER A 851 -9.85 -8.65 -9.50
CA SER A 851 -8.95 -9.72 -9.96
C SER A 851 -9.28 -10.32 -11.33
N ASN A 852 -10.52 -10.16 -11.82
CA ASN A 852 -10.94 -10.65 -13.13
C ASN A 852 -11.44 -9.47 -13.97
N ALA A 853 -10.61 -9.02 -14.92
CA ALA A 853 -10.91 -7.86 -15.75
C ALA A 853 -12.13 -8.09 -16.67
N THR A 854 -12.36 -9.32 -17.15
CA THR A 854 -13.52 -9.66 -17.97
C THR A 854 -14.79 -9.57 -17.15
N PHE A 855 -14.83 -10.22 -15.98
CA PHE A 855 -15.96 -10.14 -15.06
C PHE A 855 -16.25 -8.69 -14.64
N ALA A 856 -15.22 -7.90 -14.34
CA ALA A 856 -15.38 -6.49 -14.02
C ALA A 856 -15.96 -5.68 -15.19
N ALA A 857 -15.50 -5.92 -16.42
CA ALA A 857 -16.04 -5.25 -17.61
C ALA A 857 -17.51 -5.63 -17.88
N GLU A 858 -17.86 -6.92 -17.72
CA GLU A 858 -19.23 -7.43 -17.88
C GLU A 858 -20.16 -6.88 -16.80
N ALA A 859 -19.76 -6.95 -15.53
CA ALA A 859 -20.50 -6.37 -14.41
C ALA A 859 -20.68 -4.85 -14.60
N ARG A 860 -19.68 -4.17 -15.16
CA ARG A 860 -19.77 -2.74 -15.45
C ARG A 860 -20.77 -2.46 -16.56
N ALA A 861 -20.73 -3.23 -17.65
CA ALA A 861 -21.69 -3.12 -18.74
C ALA A 861 -23.13 -3.40 -18.26
N GLU A 862 -23.32 -4.40 -17.40
CA GLU A 862 -24.61 -4.71 -16.77
C GLU A 862 -25.12 -3.53 -15.93
N TYR A 863 -24.27 -2.92 -15.10
CA TYR A 863 -24.63 -1.74 -14.31
C TYR A 863 -24.99 -0.54 -15.19
N ASP A 864 -24.20 -0.25 -16.23
CA ASP A 864 -24.42 0.90 -17.09
C ASP A 864 -25.71 0.78 -17.90
N GLN A 865 -25.99 -0.41 -18.45
CA GLN A 865 -27.14 -0.66 -19.33
C GLN A 865 -28.43 -0.99 -18.57
N GLN A 866 -28.34 -1.77 -17.49
CA GLN A 866 -29.50 -2.37 -16.84
C GLN A 866 -29.69 -1.92 -15.39
N LYS A 867 -28.68 -1.28 -14.78
CA LYS A 867 -28.69 -0.94 -13.36
C LYS A 867 -28.90 -2.20 -12.51
N LYS A 868 -28.10 -3.23 -12.80
CA LYS A 868 -28.08 -4.52 -12.10
C LYS A 868 -26.63 -4.96 -11.86
N GLY A 869 -26.48 -6.10 -11.20
CA GLY A 869 -25.20 -6.78 -11.05
C GLY A 869 -24.30 -6.23 -9.93
N PRO A 870 -23.07 -6.74 -9.83
CA PRO A 870 -22.16 -6.50 -8.71
C PRO A 870 -21.89 -5.04 -8.37
N TYR A 871 -21.82 -4.13 -9.35
CA TYR A 871 -21.55 -2.70 -9.09
C TYR A 871 -22.71 -1.96 -8.39
N THR A 872 -23.86 -2.60 -8.22
CA THR A 872 -24.98 -2.06 -7.44
C THR A 872 -24.85 -2.30 -5.93
N SER A 873 -24.00 -3.25 -5.51
CA SER A 873 -23.79 -3.59 -4.10
C SER A 873 -22.53 -2.94 -3.53
N PRO A 874 -22.63 -2.16 -2.45
CA PRO A 874 -21.47 -1.66 -1.71
C PRO A 874 -20.91 -2.67 -0.71
N THR A 875 -21.46 -3.90 -0.64
CA THR A 875 -21.33 -4.91 0.42
C THR A 875 -21.97 -4.49 1.76
N GLY A 876 -21.94 -5.37 2.77
CA GLY A 876 -22.58 -5.11 4.06
C GLY A 876 -24.10 -5.27 4.04
N ASP A 877 -24.62 -6.11 3.15
CA ASP A 877 -26.06 -6.35 2.97
C ASP A 877 -26.71 -7.06 4.17
N PHE A 878 -25.92 -7.82 4.94
CA PHE A 878 -26.34 -8.51 6.17
C PHE A 878 -25.25 -8.36 7.24
N LEU A 879 -25.62 -7.88 8.43
CA LEU A 879 -24.70 -7.57 9.53
C LEU A 879 -25.11 -8.30 10.80
N LEU A 880 -24.14 -8.62 11.66
CA LEU A 880 -24.40 -9.15 13.00
C LEU A 880 -24.00 -8.13 14.06
N PHE A 881 -24.93 -7.77 14.93
CA PHE A 881 -24.70 -6.90 16.09
C PHE A 881 -25.05 -7.68 17.37
N LEU A 882 -24.01 -8.15 18.03
CA LEU A 882 -24.09 -9.22 19.03
C LEU A 882 -23.90 -8.68 20.45
N PRO A 883 -24.87 -8.89 21.35
CA PRO A 883 -24.65 -8.83 22.79
C PRO A 883 -23.54 -9.78 23.23
N LEU A 884 -22.88 -9.45 24.33
CA LEU A 884 -21.76 -10.26 24.85
C LEU A 884 -22.17 -11.73 25.07
N SER A 885 -23.40 -11.96 25.54
CA SER A 885 -23.97 -13.29 25.77
C SER A 885 -24.13 -14.13 24.49
N ASN A 886 -24.22 -13.51 23.31
CA ASN A 886 -24.35 -14.26 22.05
C ASN A 886 -23.04 -14.93 21.62
N TYR A 887 -21.89 -14.38 22.02
CA TYR A 887 -20.62 -14.82 21.48
C TYR A 887 -19.62 -15.33 22.51
N THR A 888 -19.92 -15.23 23.81
CA THR A 888 -19.06 -15.81 24.86
C THR A 888 -19.82 -16.29 26.10
N SER A 889 -19.32 -17.36 26.72
CA SER A 889 -19.70 -17.79 28.06
C SER A 889 -18.99 -17.01 29.18
N SER A 890 -17.96 -16.24 28.85
CA SER A 890 -17.13 -15.47 29.80
C SER A 890 -17.77 -14.14 30.22
N ALA A 891 -19.00 -13.84 29.80
CA ALA A 891 -19.65 -12.55 30.02
C ALA A 891 -19.69 -12.13 31.50
N SER A 892 -19.96 -13.07 32.42
CA SER A 892 -19.97 -12.82 33.87
C SER A 892 -18.60 -12.43 34.41
N ASP A 893 -17.53 -13.04 33.90
CA ASP A 893 -16.17 -12.76 34.37
C ASP A 893 -15.64 -11.44 33.80
N ILE A 894 -15.95 -11.13 32.54
CA ILE A 894 -15.68 -9.81 31.95
C ILE A 894 -16.43 -8.72 32.74
N TYR A 895 -17.69 -8.96 33.12
CA TYR A 895 -18.44 -8.03 33.97
C TYR A 895 -17.77 -7.82 35.34
N LYS A 896 -17.34 -8.88 36.03
CA LYS A 896 -16.63 -8.76 37.33
C LYS A 896 -15.32 -7.99 37.19
N GLN A 897 -14.57 -8.22 36.11
CA GLN A 897 -13.36 -7.45 35.79
C GLN A 897 -13.72 -5.97 35.60
N ALA A 898 -14.76 -5.68 34.81
CA ALA A 898 -15.19 -4.32 34.54
C ALA A 898 -15.68 -3.58 35.80
N ALA A 899 -16.43 -4.26 36.66
CA ALA A 899 -16.98 -3.73 37.91
C ALA A 899 -15.90 -3.45 38.97
N SER A 900 -14.80 -4.21 38.96
CA SER A 900 -13.67 -4.03 39.89
C SER A 900 -12.60 -3.05 39.37
N GLN A 901 -12.60 -2.76 38.07
CA GLN A 901 -11.62 -1.87 37.44
C GLN A 901 -11.93 -0.39 37.71
N ASP A 902 -10.94 0.37 38.21
CA ASP A 902 -10.96 1.83 38.10
C ASP A 902 -10.48 2.23 36.70
N GLY A 903 -11.41 2.37 35.76
CA GLY A 903 -11.11 2.63 34.35
C GLY A 903 -10.40 3.98 34.14
N SER A 904 -10.55 4.92 35.09
CA SER A 904 -9.94 6.25 34.97
C SER A 904 -8.41 6.22 34.95
N LYS A 905 -7.80 5.12 35.42
CA LYS A 905 -6.35 4.89 35.36
C LYS A 905 -5.82 4.70 33.94
N PHE A 906 -6.69 4.39 32.98
CA PHE A 906 -6.32 4.19 31.57
C PHE A 906 -6.55 5.44 30.72
N LEU A 907 -7.05 6.53 31.30
CA LEU A 907 -7.19 7.82 30.60
C LEU A 907 -5.81 8.44 30.31
N PRO A 908 -5.70 9.33 29.31
CA PRO A 908 -4.46 10.07 29.06
C PRO A 908 -3.98 10.82 30.30
N SER A 909 -2.66 10.89 30.48
CA SER A 909 -2.05 11.68 31.55
C SER A 909 -2.45 13.16 31.42
N GLY A 910 -2.81 13.78 32.54
CA GLY A 910 -3.28 15.17 32.56
C GLY A 910 -4.73 15.36 32.12
N THR A 911 -5.53 14.29 32.02
CA THR A 911 -6.98 14.42 31.77
C THR A 911 -7.65 15.29 32.86
N PRO A 912 -8.44 16.31 32.51
CA PRO A 912 -9.09 17.19 33.48
C PRO A 912 -10.00 16.45 34.46
N ALA A 913 -10.09 16.92 35.70
CA ALA A 913 -10.81 16.25 36.78
C ALA A 913 -12.32 16.07 36.47
N GLU A 914 -12.94 17.06 35.83
CA GLU A 914 -14.33 16.99 35.36
C GLU A 914 -14.53 15.93 34.27
N VAL A 915 -13.54 15.73 33.40
CA VAL A 915 -13.57 14.68 32.37
C VAL A 915 -13.42 13.31 33.02
N VAL A 916 -12.51 13.16 33.99
CA VAL A 916 -12.37 11.92 34.79
C VAL A 916 -13.68 11.56 35.49
N LYS A 917 -14.35 12.54 36.11
CA LYS A 917 -15.65 12.35 36.75
C LYS A 917 -16.71 11.91 35.75
N GLY A 918 -16.76 12.56 34.58
CA GLY A 918 -17.68 12.18 33.50
C GLY A 918 -17.41 10.79 32.95
N TYR A 919 -16.15 10.40 32.80
CA TYR A 919 -15.76 9.06 32.36
C TYR A 919 -16.18 7.98 33.35
N LYS A 920 -16.06 8.21 34.66
CA LYS A 920 -16.55 7.25 35.67
C LYS A 920 -18.05 6.98 35.57
N LYS A 921 -18.86 7.98 35.19
CA LYS A 921 -20.28 7.79 34.90
C LYS A 921 -20.50 6.95 33.63
N GLN A 922 -19.76 7.24 32.56
CA GLN A 922 -19.78 6.43 31.34
C GLN A 922 -19.39 4.98 31.60
N GLN A 923 -18.30 4.75 32.34
CA GLN A 923 -17.83 3.41 32.69
C GLN A 923 -18.91 2.62 33.44
N LYS A 924 -19.58 3.25 34.43
CA LYS A 924 -20.69 2.62 35.15
C LYS A 924 -21.81 2.18 34.20
N VAL A 925 -22.25 3.08 33.32
CA VAL A 925 -23.29 2.79 32.32
C VAL A 925 -22.85 1.66 31.38
N LEU A 926 -21.59 1.66 30.90
CA LEU A 926 -21.08 0.59 30.04
C LEU A 926 -21.07 -0.77 30.77
N ASN A 927 -20.62 -0.80 32.03
CA ASN A 927 -20.57 -2.02 32.83
C ASN A 927 -21.95 -2.64 33.03
N GLU A 928 -22.97 -1.81 33.30
CA GLU A 928 -24.36 -2.26 33.49
C GLU A 928 -24.95 -2.92 32.23
N LYS A 929 -24.37 -2.66 31.05
CA LYS A 929 -24.88 -3.13 29.75
C LYS A 929 -24.12 -4.33 29.19
N LEU A 930 -23.01 -4.74 29.82
CA LEU A 930 -22.25 -5.93 29.39
C LEU A 930 -23.07 -7.22 29.46
N LEU A 931 -24.04 -7.31 30.38
CA LEU A 931 -24.93 -8.47 30.53
C LEU A 931 -26.32 -8.25 29.88
N ASP A 932 -26.53 -7.10 29.22
CA ASP A 932 -27.81 -6.78 28.60
C ASP A 932 -27.92 -7.42 27.21
N THR A 933 -28.96 -8.23 27.03
CA THR A 933 -29.30 -8.86 25.73
C THR A 933 -29.82 -7.87 24.68
N LYS A 934 -30.10 -6.62 25.06
CA LYS A 934 -30.58 -5.55 24.17
C LYS A 934 -29.48 -4.58 23.76
N SER A 935 -28.23 -4.93 24.04
CA SER A 935 -27.04 -4.11 23.82
C SER A 935 -26.02 -4.88 22.99
N ALA A 936 -25.80 -4.50 21.73
CA ALA A 936 -24.70 -5.08 20.97
C ALA A 936 -23.35 -4.56 21.47
N ILE A 937 -22.40 -5.46 21.69
CA ILE A 937 -21.01 -5.11 22.08
C ILE A 937 -20.06 -5.32 20.90
N LEU A 938 -20.36 -6.31 20.05
CA LEU A 938 -19.55 -6.71 18.90
C LEU A 938 -20.37 -6.62 17.62
N GLU A 939 -19.81 -5.99 16.61
CA GLU A 939 -20.27 -6.09 15.23
C GLU A 939 -19.46 -7.14 14.48
N ILE A 940 -20.09 -7.88 13.58
CA ILE A 940 -19.42 -8.71 12.58
C ILE A 940 -19.94 -8.36 11.19
N ILE A 941 -19.04 -7.89 10.34
CA ILE A 941 -19.26 -7.69 8.91
C ILE A 941 -18.60 -8.84 8.17
N TRP A 942 -19.39 -9.62 7.45
CA TRP A 942 -18.88 -10.73 6.63
C TRP A 942 -18.69 -10.28 5.18
N ALA A 943 -17.52 -10.54 4.62
CA ALA A 943 -17.21 -10.31 3.21
C ALA A 943 -16.28 -11.43 2.70
N ASP A 944 -16.86 -12.42 2.01
CA ASP A 944 -16.14 -13.49 1.30
C ASP A 944 -14.97 -14.13 2.05
N GLY A 945 -15.26 -14.70 3.23
CA GLY A 945 -14.23 -15.35 4.06
C GLY A 945 -13.52 -14.41 5.02
N THR A 946 -13.74 -13.10 4.92
CA THR A 946 -13.30 -12.13 5.92
C THR A 946 -14.42 -11.82 6.90
N SER A 947 -14.14 -11.99 8.20
CA SER A 947 -14.95 -11.47 9.30
C SER A 947 -14.28 -10.22 9.86
N VAL A 948 -14.88 -9.06 9.62
CA VAL A 948 -14.47 -7.80 10.26
C VAL A 948 -15.23 -7.66 11.57
N LEU A 949 -14.48 -7.64 12.67
CA LEU A 949 -14.97 -7.48 14.03
C LEU A 949 -14.92 -6.01 14.42
N GLY A 950 -16.03 -5.50 14.96
CA GLY A 950 -16.14 -4.12 15.41
C GLY A 950 -16.49 -4.01 16.89
N LEU A 951 -15.58 -3.50 17.72
CA LEU A 951 -15.89 -3.14 19.10
C LEU A 951 -16.73 -1.86 19.13
N GLN A 952 -18.00 -2.00 19.49
CA GLN A 952 -18.99 -0.92 19.40
C GLN A 952 -18.95 0.04 20.60
N HIS A 953 -18.52 -0.44 21.76
CA HIS A 953 -18.46 0.36 22.98
C HIS A 953 -17.08 0.28 23.64
N PRO A 954 -16.05 0.89 23.01
CA PRO A 954 -14.72 0.90 23.60
C PRO A 954 -14.74 1.61 24.96
N TYR A 955 -13.94 1.11 25.89
CA TYR A 955 -13.64 1.73 27.17
C TYR A 955 -12.48 2.72 27.06
N SER A 956 -11.57 2.51 26.11
CA SER A 956 -10.47 3.44 25.85
C SER A 956 -10.98 4.82 25.42
N ARG A 957 -10.36 5.87 25.94
CA ARG A 957 -10.62 7.27 25.56
C ARG A 957 -9.29 7.95 25.36
N GLY A 958 -9.23 8.79 24.35
CA GLY A 958 -8.09 9.65 24.10
C GLY A 958 -8.48 11.11 23.90
N SER A 959 -7.71 11.82 23.08
CA SER A 959 -7.87 13.26 22.90
C SER A 959 -7.54 13.75 21.49
N VAL A 960 -8.02 14.94 21.14
CA VAL A 960 -7.64 15.73 19.97
C VAL A 960 -7.03 17.05 20.43
N LYS A 961 -5.78 17.32 20.02
CA LYS A 961 -5.02 18.52 20.41
C LYS A 961 -4.43 19.21 19.18
N ALA A 962 -4.66 20.51 19.03
CA ALA A 962 -3.98 21.33 18.05
C ALA A 962 -2.47 21.34 18.35
N LYS A 963 -1.64 21.15 17.32
CA LYS A 963 -0.17 21.15 17.46
C LYS A 963 0.46 22.54 17.37
N SER A 964 -0.27 23.50 16.80
CA SER A 964 0.15 24.88 16.62
C SER A 964 -1.08 25.80 16.55
N SER A 965 -0.85 27.11 16.52
CA SER A 965 -1.89 28.11 16.24
C SER A 965 -2.37 28.12 14.77
N ASN A 966 -1.74 27.36 13.88
CA ASN A 966 -2.08 27.29 12.46
C ASN A 966 -3.04 26.12 12.18
N ILE A 967 -4.27 26.41 11.75
CA ILE A 967 -5.30 25.38 11.45
C ILE A 967 -4.86 24.38 10.36
N PHE A 968 -3.95 24.80 9.47
CA PHE A 968 -3.49 23.96 8.36
C PHE A 968 -2.50 22.88 8.81
N ASP A 969 -2.00 22.96 10.05
CA ASP A 969 -1.22 21.90 10.65
C ASP A 969 -2.19 20.90 11.29
N TYR A 970 -2.13 19.63 10.89
CA TYR A 970 -3.07 18.62 11.38
C TYR A 970 -2.95 18.40 12.89
N PRO A 971 -4.08 18.22 13.60
CA PRO A 971 -4.08 18.03 15.04
C PRO A 971 -3.49 16.66 15.41
N ASP A 972 -3.02 16.55 16.65
CA ASP A 972 -2.75 15.27 17.28
C ASP A 972 -4.07 14.65 17.76
N ALA A 973 -4.62 13.72 16.97
CA ALA A 973 -5.85 13.00 17.30
C ALA A 973 -5.52 11.54 17.61
N ASN A 974 -5.84 11.09 18.81
CA ASN A 974 -5.56 9.73 19.25
C ASN A 974 -6.72 9.20 20.11
N PRO A 975 -7.43 8.14 19.71
CA PRO A 975 -8.48 7.52 20.53
C PRO A 975 -7.93 6.59 21.62
N GLU A 976 -6.62 6.36 21.63
CA GLU A 976 -5.89 5.50 22.57
C GLU A 976 -6.38 4.06 22.55
N PHE A 977 -6.55 3.50 21.34
CA PHE A 977 -7.07 2.14 21.15
C PHE A 977 -6.37 1.11 22.04
N LEU A 978 -7.16 0.23 22.65
CA LEU A 978 -6.71 -0.89 23.49
C LEU A 978 -5.90 -0.48 24.73
N LYS A 979 -6.01 0.79 25.16
CA LYS A 979 -5.38 1.27 26.38
C LYS A 979 -6.10 0.74 27.62
N ASN A 980 -7.42 0.60 27.58
CA ASN A 980 -8.16 -0.15 28.59
C ASN A 980 -8.17 -1.66 28.25
N PRO A 981 -7.73 -2.54 29.15
CA PRO A 981 -7.66 -3.98 28.89
C PRO A 981 -9.02 -4.67 28.70
N LEU A 982 -10.14 -4.03 29.07
CA LEU A 982 -11.48 -4.56 28.76
C LEU A 982 -11.74 -4.63 27.26
N ASP A 983 -11.21 -3.69 26.48
CA ASP A 983 -11.35 -3.69 25.03
C ASP A 983 -10.73 -4.96 24.42
N ILE A 984 -9.59 -5.39 24.98
CA ILE A 984 -8.88 -6.61 24.56
C ILE A 984 -9.66 -7.84 24.99
N ALA A 985 -10.12 -7.91 26.25
CA ALA A 985 -10.89 -9.04 26.74
C ALA A 985 -12.14 -9.32 25.89
N ILE A 986 -12.85 -8.25 25.51
CA ILE A 986 -14.04 -8.31 24.65
C ILE A 986 -13.68 -8.76 23.22
N LEU A 987 -12.60 -8.23 22.64
CA LEU A 987 -12.15 -8.60 21.29
C LEU A 987 -11.56 -10.02 21.23
N THR A 988 -10.92 -10.51 22.28
CA THR A 988 -10.44 -11.90 22.39
C THR A 988 -11.59 -12.89 22.23
N GLU A 989 -12.70 -12.64 22.92
CA GLU A 989 -13.92 -13.42 22.74
C GLU A 989 -14.52 -13.27 21.33
N GLY A 990 -14.42 -12.07 20.73
CA GLY A 990 -14.81 -11.84 19.34
C GLY A 990 -14.01 -12.69 18.34
N VAL A 991 -12.69 -12.82 18.51
CA VAL A 991 -11.83 -13.68 17.66
C VAL A 991 -12.23 -15.15 17.79
N ARG A 992 -12.47 -15.63 19.02
CA ARG A 992 -12.95 -17.00 19.26
C ARG A 992 -14.30 -17.24 18.58
N PHE A 993 -15.20 -16.27 18.65
CA PHE A 993 -16.49 -16.38 18.01
C PHE A 993 -16.42 -16.32 16.48
N ALA A 994 -15.57 -15.49 15.89
CA ALA A 994 -15.34 -15.47 14.45
C ALA A 994 -14.92 -16.86 13.93
N ARG A 995 -14.09 -17.59 14.68
CA ARG A 995 -13.73 -18.98 14.38
C ARG A 995 -14.90 -19.94 14.50
N LYS A 996 -15.73 -19.77 15.54
CA LYS A 996 -16.97 -20.54 15.70
C LYS A 996 -17.92 -20.32 14.52
N LEU A 997 -18.07 -19.08 14.08
CA LEU A 997 -18.87 -18.67 12.93
C LEU A 997 -18.37 -19.30 11.63
N SER A 998 -17.06 -19.25 11.37
CA SER A 998 -16.43 -19.94 10.23
C SER A 998 -16.60 -21.47 10.28
N GLY A 999 -16.83 -22.03 11.48
CA GLY A 999 -17.10 -23.44 11.69
C GLY A 999 -18.56 -23.88 11.49
N ALA A 1000 -19.48 -22.95 11.24
CA ALA A 1000 -20.90 -23.24 11.03
C ALA A 1000 -21.11 -24.12 9.77
N PRO A 1001 -22.07 -25.07 9.77
CA PRO A 1001 -22.29 -26.00 8.65
C PRO A 1001 -22.41 -25.31 7.29
N SER A 1002 -23.17 -24.22 7.20
CA SER A 1002 -23.39 -23.45 5.96
C SER A 1002 -22.17 -22.67 5.47
N ILE A 1003 -21.23 -22.33 6.35
CA ILE A 1003 -19.95 -21.71 5.96
C ILE A 1003 -18.93 -22.78 5.58
N LYS A 1004 -18.94 -23.93 6.27
CA LYS A 1004 -18.06 -25.07 5.97
C LYS A 1004 -18.20 -25.59 4.54
N THR A 1005 -19.37 -25.48 3.92
CA THR A 1005 -19.55 -25.86 2.50
C THR A 1005 -18.69 -25.03 1.55
N LEU A 1006 -18.24 -23.85 1.98
CA LEU A 1006 -17.32 -22.99 1.24
C LEU A 1006 -15.85 -23.35 1.47
N ASN A 1007 -15.54 -24.45 2.18
CA ASN A 1007 -14.17 -24.87 2.52
C ASN A 1007 -13.30 -23.73 3.10
N PRO A 1008 -13.75 -23.08 4.20
CA PRO A 1008 -13.03 -21.95 4.78
C PRO A 1008 -11.66 -22.39 5.30
N PHE A 1009 -10.62 -21.62 4.99
CA PHE A 1009 -9.27 -21.82 5.52
C PHE A 1009 -8.76 -20.52 6.15
N GLU A 1010 -8.49 -20.53 7.46
CA GLU A 1010 -8.05 -19.35 8.20
C GLU A 1010 -6.61 -18.95 7.83
N ILE A 1011 -6.44 -17.72 7.35
CA ILE A 1011 -5.15 -17.08 7.09
C ILE A 1011 -4.73 -16.21 8.29
N VAL A 1012 -5.67 -15.41 8.80
CA VAL A 1012 -5.43 -14.43 9.87
C VAL A 1012 -6.48 -14.65 10.96
N PRO A 1013 -6.09 -14.79 12.24
CA PRO A 1013 -4.72 -14.75 12.77
C PRO A 1013 -3.86 -16.00 12.46
N GLY A 1014 -4.48 -17.08 12.01
CA GLY A 1014 -3.83 -18.35 11.71
C GLY A 1014 -4.09 -19.37 12.82
N ALA A 1015 -4.17 -20.65 12.43
CA ALA A 1015 -4.59 -21.74 13.32
C ALA A 1015 -3.67 -21.95 14.54
N ASN A 1016 -2.43 -21.44 14.52
CA ASN A 1016 -1.47 -21.50 15.62
C ASN A 1016 -1.70 -20.44 16.71
N VAL A 1017 -2.45 -19.37 16.43
CA VAL A 1017 -2.79 -18.33 17.42
C VAL A 1017 -3.92 -18.84 18.31
N THR A 1018 -3.58 -19.45 19.44
CA THR A 1018 -4.54 -20.20 20.27
C THR A 1018 -4.63 -19.74 21.71
N SER A 1019 -3.52 -19.32 22.33
CA SER A 1019 -3.53 -18.83 23.71
C SER A 1019 -4.06 -17.39 23.80
N ASP A 1020 -4.54 -16.99 24.97
CA ASP A 1020 -5.01 -15.62 25.24
C ASP A 1020 -3.93 -14.58 24.97
N SER A 1021 -2.67 -14.91 25.28
CA SER A 1021 -1.51 -14.07 24.99
C SER A 1021 -1.26 -13.92 23.49
N ASP A 1022 -1.41 -15.01 22.71
CA ASP A 1022 -1.24 -14.95 21.25
C ASP A 1022 -2.35 -14.12 20.62
N ILE A 1023 -3.60 -14.32 21.05
CA ILE A 1023 -4.75 -13.56 20.57
C ILE A 1023 -4.61 -12.09 20.94
N GLU A 1024 -4.19 -11.75 22.16
CA GLU A 1024 -3.91 -10.36 22.55
C GLU A 1024 -2.85 -9.73 21.64
N GLN A 1025 -1.74 -10.42 21.41
CA GLN A 1025 -0.69 -9.90 20.52
C GLN A 1025 -1.20 -9.70 19.10
N PHE A 1026 -1.99 -10.62 18.58
CA PHE A 1026 -2.66 -10.47 17.30
C PHE A 1026 -3.57 -9.22 17.27
N ILE A 1027 -4.41 -9.04 18.30
CA ILE A 1027 -5.31 -7.89 18.42
C ILE A 1027 -4.48 -6.59 18.41
N ARG A 1028 -3.41 -6.49 19.21
CA ARG A 1028 -2.55 -5.29 19.26
C ARG A 1028 -1.85 -5.01 17.94
N ASN A 1029 -1.43 -6.06 17.22
CA ASN A 1029 -0.75 -5.95 15.93
C ASN A 1029 -1.70 -5.64 14.75
N SER A 1030 -3.01 -5.83 14.91
CA SER A 1030 -3.95 -5.79 13.79
C SER A 1030 -5.11 -4.81 13.97
N ALA A 1031 -5.39 -4.37 15.20
CA ALA A 1031 -6.47 -3.44 15.49
C ALA A 1031 -6.34 -2.14 14.67
N SER A 1032 -7.47 -1.65 14.19
CA SER A 1032 -7.56 -0.44 13.37
C SER A 1032 -8.85 0.32 13.74
N THR A 1033 -9.18 1.34 12.97
CA THR A 1033 -10.41 2.12 13.10
C THR A 1033 -11.53 1.54 12.21
N LEU A 1034 -12.77 1.61 12.70
CA LEU A 1034 -14.00 1.44 11.91
C LEU A 1034 -14.52 2.76 11.33
N PHE A 1035 -13.71 3.81 11.37
CA PHE A 1035 -13.92 5.13 10.79
C PHE A 1035 -15.07 5.92 11.42
N HIS A 1036 -15.30 5.76 12.73
CA HIS A 1036 -16.38 6.38 13.50
C HIS A 1036 -15.87 7.29 14.65
N PRO A 1037 -14.94 8.24 14.40
CA PRO A 1037 -14.45 9.13 15.43
C PRO A 1037 -15.57 10.00 16.02
N ALA A 1038 -15.61 10.10 17.34
CA ALA A 1038 -16.68 10.76 18.09
C ALA A 1038 -16.20 11.33 19.44
N GLY A 1039 -17.06 12.12 20.07
CA GLY A 1039 -17.00 12.45 21.51
C GLY A 1039 -16.02 13.52 21.96
N SER A 1040 -15.23 14.10 21.06
CA SER A 1040 -14.23 15.14 21.35
C SER A 1040 -14.80 16.47 21.85
N CYS A 1041 -16.11 16.70 21.72
CA CYS A 1041 -16.84 17.86 22.25
C CYS A 1041 -18.17 17.42 22.87
N LYS A 1042 -18.10 16.38 23.70
CA LYS A 1042 -19.24 15.68 24.32
C LYS A 1042 -20.34 16.60 24.86
N ILE A 1043 -21.60 16.22 24.60
CA ILE A 1043 -22.80 16.77 25.24
C ILE A 1043 -22.90 16.35 26.72
N GLY A 1044 -23.27 17.29 27.59
CA GLY A 1044 -23.61 16.99 28.97
C GLY A 1044 -23.30 18.12 29.94
N SER A 1045 -23.35 17.82 31.24
CA SER A 1045 -23.03 18.82 32.27
C SER A 1045 -21.57 19.24 32.18
N ARG A 1046 -21.30 20.55 32.31
CA ARG A 1046 -19.92 21.06 32.36
C ARG A 1046 -19.11 20.40 33.48
N SER A 1047 -19.76 20.07 34.61
CA SER A 1047 -19.12 19.43 35.76
C SER A 1047 -18.71 17.97 35.55
N ASP A 1048 -19.17 17.36 34.44
CA ASP A 1048 -18.85 15.99 34.02
C ASP A 1048 -18.08 16.00 32.68
N GLY A 1049 -17.37 17.09 32.40
CA GLY A 1049 -16.56 17.25 31.19
C GLY A 1049 -17.38 17.43 29.91
N GLY A 1050 -18.59 18.01 30.01
CA GLY A 1050 -19.35 18.43 28.83
C GLY A 1050 -18.78 19.70 28.19
N VAL A 1051 -18.69 19.72 26.86
CA VAL A 1051 -18.30 20.90 26.06
C VAL A 1051 -19.52 21.70 25.61
N VAL A 1052 -20.62 21.00 25.35
CA VAL A 1052 -21.91 21.59 25.02
C VAL A 1052 -23.01 21.15 25.98
N ASP A 1053 -24.01 22.02 26.17
CA ASP A 1053 -25.22 21.66 26.91
C ASP A 1053 -26.20 20.80 26.09
N GLU A 1054 -27.33 20.39 26.67
CA GLU A 1054 -28.36 19.58 25.99
C GLU A 1054 -28.95 20.25 24.73
N LYS A 1055 -28.76 21.57 24.56
CA LYS A 1055 -29.15 22.33 23.36
C LYS A 1055 -27.98 22.53 22.40
N LEU A 1056 -26.87 21.83 22.61
CA LEU A 1056 -25.64 21.88 21.81
C LEU A 1056 -24.93 23.24 21.82
N ARG A 1057 -25.17 24.07 22.84
CA ARG A 1057 -24.51 25.38 23.00
C ARG A 1057 -23.18 25.21 23.71
N VAL A 1058 -22.12 25.82 23.17
CA VAL A 1058 -20.77 25.75 23.76
C VAL A 1058 -20.73 26.52 25.08
N TYR A 1059 -20.25 25.87 26.15
CA TYR A 1059 -20.12 26.53 27.44
C TYR A 1059 -19.19 27.74 27.36
N GLY A 1060 -19.63 28.86 27.95
CA GLY A 1060 -18.84 30.10 28.01
C GLY A 1060 -18.87 30.97 26.75
N VAL A 1061 -19.49 30.53 25.65
CA VAL A 1061 -19.57 31.31 24.40
C VAL A 1061 -21.01 31.42 23.90
N LYS A 1062 -21.54 32.64 23.85
CA LYS A 1062 -22.87 32.90 23.25
C LYS A 1062 -22.80 32.86 21.73
N GLY A 1063 -23.85 32.35 21.10
CA GLY A 1063 -23.97 32.29 19.64
C GLY A 1063 -23.01 31.29 18.98
N LEU A 1064 -22.58 30.25 19.71
CA LEU A 1064 -21.75 29.18 19.19
C LEU A 1064 -22.36 27.82 19.55
N ARG A 1065 -22.56 26.97 18.54
CA ARG A 1065 -23.02 25.59 18.71
C ARG A 1065 -22.12 24.60 17.98
N ILE A 1066 -22.21 23.34 18.40
CA ILE A 1066 -21.55 22.21 17.74
C ILE A 1066 -22.59 21.19 17.34
N VAL A 1067 -22.60 20.81 16.07
CA VAL A 1067 -23.54 19.84 15.50
C VAL A 1067 -22.77 18.90 14.59
N ASP A 1068 -22.13 17.89 15.17
CA ASP A 1068 -21.46 16.78 14.47
C ASP A 1068 -21.16 15.63 15.45
N ALA A 1069 -20.45 14.59 14.99
CA ALA A 1069 -20.11 13.43 15.81
C ALA A 1069 -19.28 13.75 17.07
N SER A 1070 -18.65 14.92 17.18
CA SER A 1070 -17.92 15.33 18.38
C SER A 1070 -18.82 15.40 19.63
N VAL A 1071 -20.13 15.64 19.47
CA VAL A 1071 -21.04 15.78 20.62
C VAL A 1071 -21.51 14.44 21.18
N ILE A 1072 -21.31 13.34 20.45
CA ILE A 1072 -21.78 12.00 20.84
C ILE A 1072 -21.09 11.57 22.16
N PRO A 1073 -21.85 11.33 23.24
CA PRO A 1073 -21.25 11.05 24.54
C PRO A 1073 -20.69 9.64 24.66
N LEU A 1074 -21.34 8.68 24.01
CA LEU A 1074 -20.93 7.28 23.85
C LEU A 1074 -21.35 6.84 22.45
N LEU A 1075 -20.49 6.15 21.72
CA LEU A 1075 -20.85 5.56 20.44
C LEU A 1075 -22.01 4.58 20.61
N PRO A 1076 -23.08 4.70 19.80
CA PRO A 1076 -24.10 3.66 19.68
C PRO A 1076 -23.55 2.50 18.83
N ALA A 1077 -24.06 1.28 19.04
CA ALA A 1077 -23.68 0.12 18.26
C ALA A 1077 -24.32 0.16 16.85
N THR A 1078 -23.73 0.96 15.96
CA THR A 1078 -24.18 1.22 14.58
C THR A 1078 -23.12 2.04 13.84
N HIS A 1079 -23.22 2.11 12.51
CA HIS A 1079 -22.50 3.10 11.74
C HIS A 1079 -23.02 4.52 12.03
N THR A 1080 -22.12 5.47 12.28
CA THR A 1080 -22.49 6.75 12.90
C THR A 1080 -23.30 7.69 12.00
N MET A 1081 -23.40 7.44 10.69
CA MET A 1081 -24.01 8.36 9.72
C MET A 1081 -25.46 8.72 10.06
N THR A 1082 -26.31 7.73 10.33
CA THR A 1082 -27.75 7.96 10.63
C THR A 1082 -27.92 8.72 11.93
N THR A 1083 -27.09 8.39 12.93
CA THR A 1083 -27.06 9.08 14.23
C THR A 1083 -26.70 10.56 14.05
N VAL A 1084 -25.67 10.84 13.23
CA VAL A 1084 -25.25 12.21 12.92
C VAL A 1084 -26.37 12.99 12.21
N TYR A 1085 -27.10 12.38 11.27
CA TYR A 1085 -28.27 13.01 10.65
C TYR A 1085 -29.40 13.29 11.65
N ALA A 1086 -29.74 12.33 12.51
CA ALA A 1086 -30.78 12.52 13.53
C ALA A 1086 -30.41 13.64 14.51
N VAL A 1087 -29.14 13.70 14.93
CA VAL A 1087 -28.62 14.79 15.77
C VAL A 1087 -28.74 16.14 15.05
N ALA A 1088 -28.38 16.19 13.77
CA ALA A 1088 -28.45 17.42 12.98
C ALA A 1088 -29.88 17.92 12.72
N GLU A 1089 -30.80 17.01 12.41
CA GLU A 1089 -32.22 17.32 12.25
C GLU A 1089 -32.84 17.87 13.54
N LYS A 1090 -32.48 17.28 14.68
CA LYS A 1090 -32.91 17.76 16.01
C LYS A 1090 -32.27 19.09 16.36
N ALA A 1091 -30.98 19.25 16.10
CA ALA A 1091 -30.26 20.50 16.33
C ALA A 1091 -30.89 21.67 15.55
N ALA A 1092 -31.26 21.44 14.28
CA ALA A 1092 -31.93 22.46 13.48
C ALA A 1092 -33.26 22.93 14.12
N ASP A 1093 -34.07 22.00 14.65
CA ASP A 1093 -35.31 22.36 15.34
C ASP A 1093 -35.03 23.08 16.67
N LEU A 1094 -33.98 22.71 17.41
CA LEU A 1094 -33.53 23.42 18.62
C LEU A 1094 -33.04 24.85 18.32
N ILE A 1095 -32.39 25.05 17.18
CA ILE A 1095 -31.92 26.38 16.73
C ILE A 1095 -33.10 27.25 16.29
N LYS A 1096 -34.10 26.69 15.61
CA LYS A 1096 -35.29 27.45 15.17
C LYS A 1096 -36.18 27.92 16.33
N ARG A 1097 -36.21 27.17 17.44
CA ARG A 1097 -37.04 27.48 18.63
C ARG A 1097 -36.39 28.49 19.57
N GLY A 1098 -35.07 28.65 19.52
CA GLY A 1098 -34.30 29.54 20.38
C GLY A 1098 -34.03 30.87 19.71
#